data_AF-A0A485K5K2-F1
#
_entry.id   AF-A0A485K5K2-F1
#
_cell.length_a   1.000
_cell.length_b   1.000
_cell.length_c   1.000
_cell.angle_alpha   90.00
_cell.angle_beta   90.00
_cell.angle_gamma   90.00
#
_symmetry.space_group_name_H-M   'P 1'
#
loop_
_entity.id
_entity.type
_entity.pdbx_description
1 polymer ?
#
loop_
_entity_poly.entity_id
_entity_poly.type
_entity_poly.pdbx_seq_one_letter_code
_entity_poly.pdbx_strand_id
1 'polypeptide(L)'
;MGLPTLASIALLKSRKGRIDAVSDNKVTKPSLVSTASLADAIARCKAEVATIVDECKAKNRIFRDIEFDLGMNEYDCLSSLTESWDSGAPGGALRVRQIFKDPIFCDDGFDAADIKQGTTGNCWFLAALASVCCVPRIIENICVARDEKVGVYGFIFFKDGEWKHVIIDDQLFVTTTDFDHAYETNFIKDKAQFKEIMRSGSQALFFGKSSSERETWLPLIEKAYTKLHGDYKSVEGGFTGEGIEDLTGGVTTSINTTDILDYDRFWADEFSRTNVDTLFSASIFKKYSSMESMSSNGLVHTHAYSILKAVQVNGVRFLLIRNPWGQHEWNGRWSDGSKEWTPEWMAALDHKFGDDGAFWMQYEDFVDEFTQIDRTRLYDASWYVNQEWMEFHSSWPSKWSEGLFTFELTKAGPVNVVLAKVDERVFQGLQGPFHYGLRMAVYCHDELKGRVFVGHSVERAFGRSISLELAELSAGVYDVDVMVVRTATGADSAETVIGTVGATNPDKLLHICHQFNASRAKAVNVDPSFDILDKARETQLTGYEHAVETVAKQKVAAAQLLASSMEAAEEANPEVEPEATADDDDAAKDDDAAGDQEQVADEDATIEGDALSGVVVIGVRIYSKDSNALVSAVIA
;
A
#
# COMPACT_ATOMS: atom_id res chain seq x y z
N MET A 1 12.75 71.00 -47.46
CA MET A 1 12.05 69.83 -46.90
C MET A 1 13.07 69.07 -46.08
N GLY A 2 12.84 68.98 -44.77
CA GLY A 2 13.88 68.93 -43.73
C GLY A 2 14.61 67.61 -43.53
N LEU A 3 15.87 67.76 -43.07
CA LEU A 3 16.74 66.78 -42.40
C LEU A 3 16.34 66.63 -40.90
N PRO A 4 17.18 66.00 -40.05
CA PRO A 4 17.25 64.61 -39.56
C PRO A 4 16.61 64.48 -38.14
N THR A 5 16.73 63.41 -37.32
CA THR A 5 17.80 63.27 -36.30
C THR A 5 17.70 61.98 -35.47
N LEU A 6 18.88 61.37 -35.22
CA LEU A 6 19.26 60.68 -33.97
C LEU A 6 19.44 61.69 -32.84
N ALA A 7 18.87 61.43 -31.65
CA ALA A 7 19.26 61.93 -30.32
C ALA A 7 18.13 61.57 -29.32
N SER A 8 18.32 61.20 -28.05
CA SER A 8 19.47 60.91 -27.21
C SER A 8 18.93 60.33 -25.89
N ILE A 9 19.59 59.29 -25.37
CA ILE A 9 20.04 59.15 -23.97
C ILE A 9 19.15 59.77 -22.86
N ALA A 10 18.60 58.84 -22.06
CA ALA A 10 18.47 58.85 -20.60
C ALA A 10 17.84 60.06 -19.87
N LEU A 11 16.73 59.78 -19.18
CA LEU A 11 16.52 60.16 -17.77
C LEU A 11 15.46 59.20 -17.18
N LEU A 12 15.88 58.18 -16.44
CA LEU A 12 15.99 58.15 -14.97
C LEU A 12 14.67 57.84 -14.24
N LYS A 13 14.63 56.58 -13.79
CA LYS A 13 14.24 56.10 -12.45
C LYS A 13 12.75 55.94 -12.12
N SER A 14 12.53 54.78 -11.48
CA SER A 14 11.56 54.48 -10.42
C SER A 14 10.24 53.83 -10.85
N ARG A 15 10.22 52.49 -10.92
CA ARG A 15 9.73 51.69 -9.78
C ARG A 15 10.06 50.20 -9.93
N LYS A 16 10.79 49.71 -8.91
CA LYS A 16 10.90 48.30 -8.52
C LYS A 16 9.50 47.70 -8.32
N GLY A 17 9.29 46.52 -8.86
CA GLY A 17 8.34 45.52 -8.38
C GLY A 17 9.03 44.17 -8.53
N ARG A 18 9.44 43.59 -7.39
CA ARG A 18 10.14 42.32 -7.25
C ARG A 18 9.46 41.21 -8.05
N ILE A 19 10.21 40.56 -8.93
CA ILE A 19 10.01 39.15 -9.22
C ILE A 19 11.11 38.48 -8.39
N ASP A 20 10.78 38.17 -7.14
CA ASP A 20 11.65 37.32 -6.31
C ASP A 20 11.29 35.85 -6.63
N ALA A 21 12.37 35.08 -6.76
CA ALA A 21 12.50 33.71 -7.21
C ALA A 21 11.40 32.72 -6.78
N VAL A 22 10.88 31.98 -7.76
CA VAL A 22 10.45 30.58 -7.60
C VAL A 22 11.41 29.74 -8.45
N SER A 23 12.48 29.28 -7.81
CA SER A 23 13.36 28.17 -8.24
C SER A 23 13.21 27.11 -7.16
N ASP A 24 12.94 25.83 -7.39
CA ASP A 24 13.11 24.98 -8.56
C ASP A 24 11.88 24.05 -8.68
N ASN A 25 11.07 24.20 -9.73
CA ASN A 25 10.19 23.10 -10.14
C ASN A 25 11.09 22.02 -10.75
N LYS A 26 11.50 21.04 -9.94
CA LYS A 26 11.96 19.75 -10.46
C LYS A 26 10.80 19.16 -11.26
N VAL A 27 10.80 19.37 -12.56
CA VAL A 27 9.98 18.60 -13.49
C VAL A 27 10.49 17.17 -13.43
N THR A 28 9.78 16.31 -12.71
CA THR A 28 9.97 14.87 -12.82
C THR A 28 9.58 14.47 -14.23
N LYS A 29 10.51 13.80 -14.94
CA LYS A 29 10.24 13.28 -16.28
C LYS A 29 9.05 12.29 -16.20
N PRO A 30 8.26 12.13 -17.27
CA PRO A 30 7.18 11.16 -17.30
C PRO A 30 7.66 9.77 -16.87
N SER A 31 7.03 9.18 -15.87
CA SER A 31 7.31 7.80 -15.46
C SER A 31 6.41 6.88 -16.29
N LEU A 32 7.00 6.06 -17.16
CA LEU A 32 6.24 5.10 -17.99
C LEU A 32 5.92 3.85 -17.18
N VAL A 33 5.24 4.04 -16.06
CA VAL A 33 4.99 3.03 -15.00
C VAL A 33 4.25 1.79 -15.52
N SER A 34 3.51 1.89 -16.63
CA SER A 34 2.69 0.78 -17.11
C SER A 34 3.50 -0.31 -17.86
N THR A 35 4.59 0.03 -18.55
CA THR A 35 5.25 -0.95 -19.45
C THR A 35 6.77 -1.01 -19.34
N ALA A 36 7.46 0.13 -19.32
CA ALA A 36 8.93 0.13 -19.25
C ALA A 36 9.41 -0.32 -17.87
N SER A 37 8.84 0.23 -16.79
CA SER A 37 9.21 -0.18 -15.43
C SER A 37 8.80 -1.62 -15.12
N LEU A 38 7.69 -2.11 -15.68
CA LEU A 38 7.30 -3.52 -15.60
C LEU A 38 8.36 -4.40 -16.28
N ALA A 39 8.77 -4.07 -17.51
CA ALA A 39 9.81 -4.82 -18.23
C ALA A 39 11.14 -4.84 -17.46
N ASP A 40 11.53 -3.71 -16.87
CA ASP A 40 12.74 -3.59 -16.05
C ASP A 40 12.64 -4.41 -14.75
N ALA A 41 11.49 -4.40 -14.06
CA ALA A 41 11.25 -5.22 -12.88
C ALA A 41 11.33 -6.72 -13.21
N ILE A 42 10.71 -7.14 -14.33
CA ILE A 42 10.80 -8.52 -14.83
C ILE A 42 12.24 -8.92 -15.13
N ALA A 43 12.99 -8.05 -15.81
CA ALA A 43 14.39 -8.32 -16.16
C ALA A 43 15.28 -8.47 -14.92
N ARG A 44 15.11 -7.57 -13.92
CA ARG A 44 15.82 -7.65 -12.64
C ARG A 44 15.50 -8.95 -11.89
N CYS A 45 14.22 -9.29 -11.79
CA CYS A 45 13.78 -10.52 -11.15
C CYS A 45 14.41 -11.77 -11.80
N LYS A 46 14.38 -11.85 -13.13
CA LYS A 46 14.99 -12.97 -13.88
C LYS A 46 16.50 -13.08 -13.64
N ALA A 47 17.20 -11.96 -13.63
CA ALA A 47 18.65 -11.93 -13.40
C ALA A 47 19.03 -12.39 -11.98
N GLU A 48 18.27 -11.94 -10.98
CA GLU A 48 18.51 -12.32 -9.59
C GLU A 48 18.18 -13.80 -9.34
N VAL A 49 17.04 -14.29 -9.86
CA VAL A 49 16.71 -15.73 -9.79
C VAL A 49 17.79 -16.58 -10.47
N ALA A 50 18.28 -16.18 -11.64
CA ALA A 50 19.37 -16.89 -12.32
C ALA A 50 20.64 -16.95 -11.46
N THR A 51 21.00 -15.85 -10.81
CA THR A 51 22.15 -15.77 -9.90
C THR A 51 21.99 -16.72 -8.71
N ILE A 52 20.80 -16.72 -8.08
CA ILE A 52 20.46 -17.64 -6.98
C ILE A 52 20.55 -19.09 -7.42
N VAL A 53 20.03 -19.40 -8.61
CA VAL A 53 20.05 -20.75 -9.20
C VAL A 53 21.48 -21.24 -9.40
N ASP A 54 22.34 -20.41 -9.99
CA ASP A 54 23.75 -20.75 -10.23
C ASP A 54 24.50 -20.97 -8.92
N GLU A 55 24.29 -20.11 -7.92
CA GLU A 55 24.88 -20.27 -6.59
C GLU A 55 24.43 -21.56 -5.91
N CYS A 56 23.12 -21.84 -5.92
CA CYS A 56 22.53 -23.02 -5.30
C CYS A 56 23.03 -24.31 -5.95
N LYS A 57 23.08 -24.35 -7.29
CA LYS A 57 23.63 -25.49 -8.05
C LYS A 57 25.12 -25.69 -7.74
N ALA A 58 25.92 -24.62 -7.71
CA ALA A 58 27.34 -24.69 -7.38
C ALA A 58 27.60 -25.22 -5.96
N LYS A 59 26.76 -24.84 -4.99
CA LYS A 59 26.87 -25.26 -3.59
C LYS A 59 26.17 -26.59 -3.28
N ASN A 60 25.48 -27.19 -4.26
CA ASN A 60 24.57 -28.33 -4.07
C ASN A 60 23.57 -28.10 -2.92
N ARG A 61 22.94 -26.93 -2.95
CA ARG A 61 21.94 -26.49 -1.96
C ARG A 61 20.63 -26.09 -2.64
N ILE A 62 19.55 -26.14 -1.88
CA ILE A 62 18.26 -25.54 -2.24
C ILE A 62 18.26 -24.10 -1.72
N PHE A 63 17.61 -23.22 -2.47
CA PHE A 63 17.47 -21.82 -2.09
C PHE A 63 16.73 -21.72 -0.76
N ARG A 64 17.25 -20.91 0.14
CA ARG A 64 16.62 -20.61 1.42
C ARG A 64 16.49 -19.11 1.53
N ASP A 65 15.27 -18.64 1.64
CA ASP A 65 14.97 -17.23 1.80
C ASP A 65 15.19 -16.85 3.26
N ILE A 66 16.37 -16.33 3.58
CA ILE A 66 16.78 -16.03 4.96
C ILE A 66 15.93 -14.89 5.54
N GLU A 67 15.46 -13.98 4.69
CA GLU A 67 14.64 -12.83 5.11
C GLU A 67 13.19 -13.22 5.42
N PHE A 68 12.71 -14.36 4.89
CA PHE A 68 11.35 -14.84 5.09
C PHE A 68 11.31 -16.35 5.33
N ASP A 69 12.10 -16.79 6.31
CA ASP A 69 12.35 -18.18 6.62
C ASP A 69 11.28 -18.80 7.54
N LEU A 70 10.23 -19.36 6.94
CA LEU A 70 9.11 -19.96 7.67
C LEU A 70 9.53 -21.06 8.67
N GLY A 71 10.67 -21.72 8.46
CA GLY A 71 11.08 -22.87 9.28
C GLY A 71 11.98 -22.52 10.46
N MET A 72 12.74 -21.42 10.36
CA MET A 72 13.66 -21.00 11.43
C MET A 72 13.29 -19.65 12.04
N ASN A 73 12.41 -18.89 11.39
CA ASN A 73 11.87 -17.63 11.88
C ASN A 73 10.34 -17.58 11.75
N GLU A 74 9.67 -18.59 12.30
CA GLU A 74 8.21 -18.73 12.23
C GLU A 74 7.49 -17.52 12.83
N TYR A 75 7.93 -17.02 13.98
CA TYR A 75 7.27 -15.92 14.69
C TYR A 75 7.23 -14.64 13.87
N ASP A 76 8.36 -14.19 13.31
CA ASP A 76 8.41 -12.95 12.52
C ASP A 76 7.71 -13.08 11.16
N CYS A 77 7.58 -14.30 10.64
CA CYS A 77 6.82 -14.54 9.41
C CYS A 77 5.30 -14.52 9.66
N LEU A 78 4.86 -14.87 10.87
CA LEU A 78 3.43 -14.93 11.23
C LEU A 78 2.92 -13.63 11.87
N SER A 79 3.72 -12.99 12.73
CA SER A 79 3.28 -11.87 13.57
C SER A 79 3.80 -10.54 13.03
N SER A 80 2.99 -9.50 13.17
CA SER A 80 3.43 -8.13 12.91
C SER A 80 4.26 -7.60 14.09
N LEU A 81 4.74 -6.37 14.00
CA LEU A 81 5.52 -5.76 15.07
C LEU A 81 4.74 -5.67 16.40
N THR A 82 3.43 -5.40 16.32
CA THR A 82 2.58 -5.13 17.49
C THR A 82 1.49 -6.17 17.73
N GLU A 83 1.21 -7.03 16.75
CA GLU A 83 0.14 -8.02 16.84
C GLU A 83 0.70 -9.43 16.66
N SER A 84 0.50 -10.26 17.68
CA SER A 84 0.87 -11.67 17.62
C SER A 84 -0.16 -12.47 16.82
N TRP A 85 0.31 -13.54 16.19
CA TRP A 85 -0.55 -14.52 15.53
C TRP A 85 -1.53 -15.18 16.52
N ASP A 86 -2.81 -15.20 16.17
CA ASP A 86 -3.92 -15.66 17.01
C ASP A 86 -4.76 -16.79 16.38
N SER A 87 -4.58 -17.08 15.09
CA SER A 87 -5.36 -18.06 14.33
C SER A 87 -4.83 -19.50 14.40
N GLY A 88 -4.39 -19.95 15.58
CA GLY A 88 -3.80 -21.28 15.81
C GLY A 88 -2.39 -21.41 15.18
N ALA A 89 -1.47 -22.08 15.87
CA ALA A 89 -0.10 -22.22 15.36
C ALA A 89 -0.03 -23.24 14.22
N PRO A 90 0.76 -22.99 13.16
CA PRO A 90 1.09 -24.00 12.18
C PRO A 90 1.74 -25.25 12.81
N GLY A 91 1.61 -26.40 12.15
CA GLY A 91 2.33 -27.63 12.45
C GLY A 91 3.80 -27.65 11.98
N GLY A 92 4.35 -26.47 11.69
CA GLY A 92 5.69 -26.24 11.15
C GLY A 92 5.73 -26.01 9.64
N ALA A 93 6.92 -25.73 9.12
CA ALA A 93 7.16 -25.46 7.70
C ALA A 93 7.83 -26.63 6.98
N LEU A 94 7.33 -26.96 5.79
CA LEU A 94 7.88 -27.98 4.90
C LEU A 94 8.12 -27.42 3.50
N ARG A 95 9.07 -28.01 2.77
CA ARG A 95 9.33 -27.69 1.37
C ARG A 95 8.25 -28.32 0.47
N VAL A 96 8.00 -27.75 -0.71
CA VAL A 96 7.08 -28.31 -1.70
C VAL A 96 7.36 -29.80 -1.97
N ARG A 97 8.63 -30.18 -2.19
CA ARG A 97 9.03 -31.59 -2.41
C ARG A 97 8.79 -32.54 -1.23
N GLN A 98 8.53 -32.01 -0.03
CA GLN A 98 8.23 -32.81 1.17
C GLN A 98 6.72 -33.00 1.37
N ILE A 99 5.93 -32.05 0.87
CA ILE A 99 4.46 -32.02 0.94
C ILE A 99 3.86 -32.77 -0.26
N PHE A 100 4.40 -32.55 -1.46
CA PHE A 100 3.83 -33.06 -2.70
C PHE A 100 4.68 -34.19 -3.28
N LYS A 101 4.01 -35.23 -3.77
CA LYS A 101 4.67 -36.38 -4.42
C LYS A 101 5.18 -36.06 -5.82
N ASP A 102 4.37 -35.33 -6.58
CA ASP A 102 4.64 -34.93 -7.97
C ASP A 102 4.13 -33.50 -8.17
N PRO A 103 4.78 -32.50 -7.54
CA PRO A 103 4.32 -31.12 -7.60
C PRO A 103 4.43 -30.58 -9.02
N ILE A 104 3.39 -29.88 -9.42
CA ILE A 104 3.40 -29.02 -10.60
C ILE A 104 3.08 -27.61 -10.13
N PHE A 105 3.72 -26.60 -10.71
CA PHE A 105 3.40 -25.23 -10.32
C PHE A 105 1.96 -24.89 -10.68
N CYS A 106 1.58 -25.13 -11.93
CA CYS A 106 0.25 -24.91 -12.49
C CYS A 106 0.09 -25.90 -13.66
N ASP A 107 -1.04 -26.61 -13.72
CA ASP A 107 -1.30 -27.70 -14.68
C ASP A 107 -1.96 -27.15 -15.97
N ASP A 108 -3.28 -26.93 -15.93
CA ASP A 108 -4.12 -26.54 -17.07
C ASP A 108 -4.46 -25.03 -17.08
N GLY A 109 -3.59 -24.21 -16.49
CA GLY A 109 -3.77 -22.77 -16.35
C GLY A 109 -4.22 -22.36 -14.95
N PHE A 110 -4.36 -21.05 -14.73
CA PHE A 110 -4.74 -20.51 -13.43
C PHE A 110 -6.26 -20.38 -13.37
N ASP A 111 -6.91 -21.26 -12.61
CA ASP A 111 -8.37 -21.22 -12.43
C ASP A 111 -8.74 -20.64 -11.06
N ALA A 112 -9.78 -19.81 -11.04
CA ALA A 112 -10.38 -19.35 -9.80
C ALA A 112 -10.88 -20.53 -8.95
N ALA A 113 -11.33 -21.62 -9.58
CA ALA A 113 -11.79 -22.85 -8.92
C ALA A 113 -10.71 -23.54 -8.08
N ASP A 114 -9.43 -23.31 -8.38
CA ASP A 114 -8.32 -23.83 -7.59
C ASP A 114 -8.18 -23.10 -6.25
N ILE A 115 -8.70 -21.88 -6.13
CA ILE A 115 -8.51 -21.06 -4.95
C ILE A 115 -9.38 -21.52 -3.78
N LYS A 116 -8.72 -21.92 -2.70
CA LYS A 116 -9.32 -22.18 -1.39
C LYS A 116 -8.52 -21.50 -0.29
N GLN A 117 -9.18 -20.63 0.45
CA GLN A 117 -8.60 -19.96 1.62
C GLN A 117 -8.22 -20.97 2.71
N GLY A 118 -7.09 -20.70 3.36
CA GLY A 118 -6.66 -21.39 4.57
C GLY A 118 -7.06 -20.60 5.82
N THR A 119 -6.15 -20.57 6.80
CA THR A 119 -6.45 -20.03 8.14
C THR A 119 -6.22 -18.52 8.30
N THR A 120 -5.60 -17.84 7.33
CA THR A 120 -5.38 -16.37 7.40
C THR A 120 -6.61 -15.60 6.90
N GLY A 121 -6.90 -14.45 7.53
CA GLY A 121 -7.99 -13.53 7.17
C GLY A 121 -7.74 -12.70 5.90
N ASN A 122 -7.17 -13.29 4.85
CA ASN A 122 -6.77 -12.61 3.60
C ASN A 122 -7.77 -12.83 2.44
N CYS A 123 -9.04 -13.08 2.75
CA CYS A 123 -10.08 -13.36 1.75
C CYS A 123 -10.12 -12.35 0.60
N TRP A 124 -9.87 -11.08 0.91
CA TRP A 124 -9.78 -9.98 -0.05
C TRP A 124 -8.71 -10.22 -1.13
N PHE A 125 -7.55 -10.73 -0.76
CA PHE A 125 -6.47 -11.03 -1.71
C PHE A 125 -6.79 -12.28 -2.54
N LEU A 126 -7.35 -13.32 -1.93
CA LEU A 126 -7.75 -14.53 -2.66
C LEU A 126 -8.91 -14.28 -3.62
N ALA A 127 -9.86 -13.41 -3.26
CA ALA A 127 -10.89 -12.93 -4.18
C ALA A 127 -10.29 -12.08 -5.32
N ALA A 128 -9.26 -11.27 -5.02
CA ALA A 128 -8.56 -10.54 -6.06
C ALA A 128 -7.88 -11.48 -7.06
N LEU A 129 -7.18 -12.51 -6.57
CA LEU A 129 -6.58 -13.56 -7.40
C LEU A 129 -7.63 -14.27 -8.26
N ALA A 130 -8.76 -14.67 -7.68
CA ALA A 130 -9.85 -15.32 -8.42
C ALA A 130 -10.38 -14.44 -9.55
N SER A 131 -10.51 -13.13 -9.31
CA SER A 131 -10.93 -12.16 -10.31
C SER A 131 -9.87 -12.00 -11.42
N VAL A 132 -8.59 -11.97 -11.05
CA VAL A 132 -7.45 -11.86 -11.99
C VAL A 132 -7.23 -13.14 -12.82
N CYS A 133 -7.59 -14.32 -12.32
CA CYS A 133 -7.57 -15.57 -13.09
C CYS A 133 -8.46 -15.51 -14.34
N CYS A 134 -9.49 -14.66 -14.33
CA CYS A 134 -10.34 -14.43 -15.51
C CYS A 134 -9.66 -13.58 -16.61
N VAL A 135 -8.43 -13.12 -16.39
CA VAL A 135 -7.60 -12.38 -17.35
C VAL A 135 -6.26 -13.11 -17.52
N PRO A 136 -6.18 -14.16 -18.36
CA PRO A 136 -5.01 -15.04 -18.46
C PRO A 136 -3.68 -14.29 -18.68
N ARG A 137 -3.72 -13.23 -19.50
CA ARG A 137 -2.57 -12.37 -19.79
C ARG A 137 -1.90 -11.74 -18.57
N ILE A 138 -2.62 -11.60 -17.45
CA ILE A 138 -2.09 -11.02 -16.22
C ILE A 138 -1.51 -12.13 -15.37
N ILE A 139 -2.33 -13.10 -14.96
CA ILE A 139 -1.94 -14.14 -14.00
C ILE A 139 -0.76 -14.99 -14.50
N GLU A 140 -0.70 -15.29 -15.80
CA GLU A 140 0.40 -16.04 -16.42
C GLU A 140 1.75 -15.31 -16.36
N ASN A 141 1.73 -13.98 -16.19
CA ASN A 141 2.91 -13.12 -16.18
C ASN A 141 3.28 -12.63 -14.77
N ILE A 142 2.59 -13.05 -13.71
CA ILE A 142 2.93 -12.66 -12.35
C ILE A 142 4.15 -13.42 -11.84
N CYS A 143 4.26 -14.73 -12.11
CA CYS A 143 5.47 -15.50 -11.81
C CYS A 143 6.42 -15.52 -13.01
N VAL A 144 7.50 -14.74 -12.94
CA VAL A 144 8.32 -14.40 -14.12
C VAL A 144 9.61 -15.20 -14.24
N ALA A 145 10.03 -15.84 -13.16
CA ALA A 145 11.22 -16.69 -13.11
C ALA A 145 11.08 -17.74 -12.01
N ARG A 146 11.50 -18.98 -12.28
CA ARG A 146 11.48 -20.07 -11.31
C ARG A 146 12.44 -21.19 -11.68
N ASP A 147 12.94 -21.90 -10.68
CA ASP A 147 13.61 -23.20 -10.81
C ASP A 147 13.15 -24.08 -9.65
N GLU A 148 12.25 -25.02 -9.94
CA GLU A 148 11.55 -25.86 -8.96
C GLU A 148 12.49 -26.86 -8.29
N LYS A 149 13.62 -27.21 -8.93
CA LYS A 149 14.64 -28.08 -8.34
C LYS A 149 15.46 -27.35 -7.28
N VAL A 150 15.78 -26.09 -7.56
CA VAL A 150 16.44 -25.19 -6.60
C VAL A 150 15.44 -24.68 -5.56
N GLY A 151 14.14 -24.68 -5.87
CA GLY A 151 13.08 -24.23 -4.97
C GLY A 151 13.00 -22.71 -4.86
N VAL A 152 13.26 -21.98 -5.96
CA VAL A 152 13.23 -20.51 -6.03
C VAL A 152 12.18 -20.03 -7.04
N TYR A 153 11.43 -18.99 -6.66
CA TYR A 153 10.34 -18.41 -7.45
C TYR A 153 10.38 -16.89 -7.34
N GLY A 154 10.26 -16.21 -8.48
CA GLY A 154 10.24 -14.75 -8.60
C GLY A 154 8.90 -14.26 -9.12
N PHE A 155 8.26 -13.38 -8.36
CA PHE A 155 6.95 -12.80 -8.62
C PHE A 155 7.04 -11.28 -8.85
N ILE A 156 6.06 -10.71 -9.53
CA ILE A 156 5.93 -9.27 -9.77
C ILE A 156 4.60 -8.76 -9.22
N PHE A 157 4.66 -7.66 -8.46
CA PHE A 157 3.50 -6.96 -7.91
C PHE A 157 3.62 -5.46 -8.17
N PHE A 158 2.49 -4.79 -8.27
CA PHE A 158 2.40 -3.34 -8.32
C PHE A 158 2.22 -2.78 -6.91
N LYS A 159 3.03 -1.82 -6.50
CA LYS A 159 2.97 -1.25 -5.16
C LYS A 159 3.34 0.22 -5.16
N ASP A 160 2.44 1.05 -4.64
CA ASP A 160 2.63 2.50 -4.53
C ASP A 160 3.10 3.13 -5.85
N GLY A 161 2.49 2.71 -6.96
CA GLY A 161 2.81 3.23 -8.29
C GLY A 161 4.05 2.63 -8.96
N GLU A 162 4.63 1.55 -8.46
CA GLU A 162 5.82 0.92 -9.03
C GLU A 162 5.71 -0.60 -9.10
N TRP A 163 6.30 -1.21 -10.14
CA TRP A 163 6.42 -2.66 -10.21
C TRP A 163 7.63 -3.14 -9.40
N LYS A 164 7.36 -3.99 -8.41
CA LYS A 164 8.35 -4.60 -7.51
C LYS A 164 8.41 -6.10 -7.75
N HIS A 165 9.61 -6.67 -7.70
CA HIS A 165 9.78 -8.11 -7.72
C HIS A 165 9.98 -8.67 -6.31
N VAL A 166 9.46 -9.86 -6.07
CA VAL A 166 9.59 -10.59 -4.81
C VAL A 166 10.09 -11.99 -5.12
N ILE A 167 11.21 -12.38 -4.52
CA ILE A 167 11.78 -13.72 -4.64
C ILE A 167 11.58 -14.46 -3.34
N ILE A 168 11.06 -15.68 -3.43
CA ILE A 168 10.79 -16.57 -2.30
C ILE A 168 11.39 -17.96 -2.53
N ASP A 169 11.58 -18.68 -1.44
CA ASP A 169 11.78 -20.13 -1.49
C ASP A 169 10.47 -20.93 -1.41
N ASP A 170 10.55 -22.25 -1.52
CA ASP A 170 9.42 -23.18 -1.55
C ASP A 170 8.99 -23.74 -0.18
N GLN A 171 9.37 -23.11 0.94
CA GLN A 171 8.83 -23.48 2.26
C GLN A 171 7.39 -23.00 2.40
N LEU A 172 6.51 -23.87 2.90
CA LEU A 172 5.09 -23.61 3.16
C LEU A 172 4.72 -24.17 4.55
N PHE A 173 3.85 -23.46 5.26
CA PHE A 173 3.31 -23.96 6.53
C PHE A 173 2.31 -25.09 6.31
N VAL A 174 2.38 -26.10 7.17
CA VAL A 174 1.42 -27.21 7.20
C VAL A 174 0.59 -27.19 8.47
N THR A 175 -0.60 -27.77 8.44
CA THR A 175 -1.54 -27.75 9.56
C THR A 175 -1.13 -28.64 10.73
N THR A 176 -0.54 -29.79 10.45
CA THR A 176 -0.30 -30.83 11.47
C THR A 176 1.18 -30.93 11.81
N THR A 177 1.51 -30.97 13.12
CA THR A 177 2.88 -31.16 13.63
C THR A 177 3.47 -32.52 13.21
N ASP A 178 4.78 -32.73 13.43
CA ASP A 178 5.44 -33.94 12.97
C ASP A 178 4.99 -35.17 13.78
N PHE A 179 5.24 -36.35 13.24
CA PHE A 179 4.76 -37.60 13.82
C PHE A 179 5.21 -37.78 15.27
N ASP A 180 6.44 -37.38 15.60
CA ASP A 180 7.00 -37.66 16.92
C ASP A 180 6.33 -36.75 17.98
N HIS A 181 6.00 -35.50 17.62
CA HIS A 181 5.20 -34.60 18.44
C HIS A 181 3.70 -34.96 18.49
N ALA A 182 3.15 -35.52 17.41
CA ALA A 182 1.76 -35.95 17.34
C ALA A 182 1.53 -37.37 17.91
N TYR A 183 2.58 -38.12 18.24
CA TYR A 183 2.50 -39.57 18.46
C TYR A 183 1.52 -39.95 19.57
N GLU A 184 1.50 -39.22 20.68
CA GLU A 184 0.67 -39.56 21.84
C GLU A 184 -0.82 -39.25 21.58
N THR A 185 -1.09 -38.14 20.90
CA THR A 185 -2.44 -37.60 20.70
C THR A 185 -3.13 -38.08 19.43
N ASN A 186 -2.37 -38.58 18.46
CA ASN A 186 -2.89 -38.94 17.15
C ASN A 186 -3.36 -40.41 17.06
N PHE A 187 -4.36 -40.65 16.24
CA PHE A 187 -4.94 -41.99 16.02
C PHE A 187 -4.11 -42.86 15.05
N ILE A 188 -3.35 -42.26 14.14
CA ILE A 188 -2.50 -42.97 13.18
C ILE A 188 -1.13 -43.23 13.83
N LYS A 189 -0.82 -44.49 14.13
CA LYS A 189 0.44 -44.92 14.78
C LYS A 189 1.54 -45.38 13.82
N ASP A 190 1.25 -45.43 12.52
CA ASP A 190 2.25 -45.68 11.49
C ASP A 190 2.78 -44.34 10.94
N LYS A 191 4.09 -44.14 11.00
CA LYS A 191 4.74 -42.87 10.60
C LYS A 191 4.57 -42.55 9.12
N ALA A 192 4.59 -43.57 8.25
CA ALA A 192 4.45 -43.38 6.82
C ALA A 192 3.01 -43.01 6.45
N GLN A 193 2.01 -43.73 6.99
CA GLN A 193 0.60 -43.40 6.83
C GLN A 193 0.26 -42.03 7.41
N PHE A 194 0.82 -41.67 8.57
CA PHE A 194 0.62 -40.33 9.14
C PHE A 194 1.11 -39.24 8.20
N LYS A 195 2.33 -39.39 7.66
CA LYS A 195 2.88 -38.42 6.72
C LYS A 195 1.99 -38.31 5.47
N GLU A 196 1.59 -39.44 4.90
CA GLU A 196 0.75 -39.47 3.69
C GLU A 196 -0.60 -38.80 3.92
N ILE A 197 -1.25 -39.05 5.06
CA ILE A 197 -2.62 -38.60 5.33
C ILE A 197 -2.67 -37.17 5.89
N MET A 198 -1.75 -36.81 6.78
CA MET A 198 -1.85 -35.58 7.59
C MET A 198 -0.90 -34.46 7.13
N ARG A 199 0.15 -34.80 6.36
CA ARG A 199 1.24 -33.86 6.02
C ARG A 199 1.60 -33.84 4.53
N SER A 200 0.80 -34.48 3.68
CA SER A 200 1.04 -34.53 2.24
C SER A 200 -0.15 -34.00 1.45
N GLY A 201 0.13 -33.46 0.26
CA GLY A 201 -0.86 -32.87 -0.63
C GLY A 201 -1.36 -31.49 -0.18
N SER A 202 -2.15 -30.87 -1.06
CA SER A 202 -2.66 -29.50 -0.88
C SER A 202 -3.46 -29.32 0.42
N GLN A 203 -4.19 -30.34 0.85
CA GLN A 203 -5.00 -30.27 2.08
C GLN A 203 -4.18 -30.20 3.38
N ALA A 204 -2.88 -30.52 3.33
CA ALA A 204 -1.98 -30.37 4.47
C ALA A 204 -1.53 -28.92 4.70
N LEU A 205 -1.75 -28.01 3.74
CA LEU A 205 -1.32 -26.62 3.84
C LEU A 205 -2.16 -25.85 4.85
N PHE A 206 -1.50 -24.97 5.60
CA PHE A 206 -2.12 -24.14 6.64
C PHE A 206 -2.81 -22.89 6.08
N PHE A 207 -2.22 -22.30 5.04
CA PHE A 207 -2.76 -21.13 4.35
C PHE A 207 -3.44 -21.52 3.03
N GLY A 208 -3.49 -20.60 2.06
CA GLY A 208 -4.11 -20.81 0.76
C GLY A 208 -3.65 -22.10 0.10
N LYS A 209 -4.60 -22.85 -0.45
CA LYS A 209 -4.36 -24.20 -0.98
C LYS A 209 -5.17 -24.44 -2.25
N SER A 210 -4.59 -25.21 -3.18
CA SER A 210 -5.27 -25.54 -4.44
C SER A 210 -6.35 -26.62 -4.22
N SER A 211 -7.44 -26.57 -4.99
CA SER A 211 -8.35 -27.70 -5.16
C SER A 211 -7.64 -28.92 -5.78
N SER A 212 -6.61 -28.70 -6.60
CA SER A 212 -5.75 -29.74 -7.14
C SER A 212 -4.79 -30.29 -6.08
N GLU A 213 -4.56 -31.61 -6.11
CA GLU A 213 -3.64 -32.27 -5.17
C GLU A 213 -2.17 -31.98 -5.44
N ARG A 214 -1.82 -31.49 -6.64
CA ARG A 214 -0.43 -31.35 -7.10
C ARG A 214 0.00 -29.91 -7.37
N GLU A 215 -0.94 -28.97 -7.48
CA GLU A 215 -0.62 -27.59 -7.83
C GLU A 215 -0.05 -26.79 -6.66
N THR A 216 0.93 -25.94 -6.97
CA THR A 216 1.64 -25.16 -5.95
C THR A 216 1.66 -23.66 -6.21
N TRP A 217 1.10 -23.17 -7.32
CA TRP A 217 1.15 -21.73 -7.64
C TRP A 217 0.48 -20.88 -6.58
N LEU A 218 -0.69 -21.28 -6.09
CA LEU A 218 -1.49 -20.53 -5.13
C LEU A 218 -0.79 -20.31 -3.78
N PRO A 219 -0.32 -21.35 -3.06
CA PRO A 219 0.40 -21.14 -1.81
C PRO A 219 1.70 -20.33 -2.00
N LEU A 220 2.34 -20.45 -3.17
CA LEU A 220 3.59 -19.72 -3.45
C LEU A 220 3.33 -18.23 -3.76
N ILE A 221 2.31 -17.89 -4.55
CA ILE A 221 1.95 -16.49 -4.81
C ILE A 221 1.43 -15.80 -3.54
N GLU A 222 0.64 -16.51 -2.71
CA GLU A 222 0.21 -16.01 -1.41
C GLU A 222 1.42 -15.73 -0.51
N LYS A 223 2.37 -16.67 -0.39
CA LYS A 223 3.61 -16.42 0.36
C LYS A 223 4.39 -15.22 -0.18
N ALA A 224 4.52 -15.06 -1.49
CA ALA A 224 5.23 -13.93 -2.08
C ALA A 224 4.51 -12.60 -1.80
N TYR A 225 3.18 -12.59 -1.86
CA TYR A 225 2.37 -11.43 -1.50
C TYR A 225 2.48 -11.11 0.00
N THR A 226 2.51 -12.13 0.86
CA THR A 226 2.75 -11.96 2.29
C THR A 226 4.15 -11.39 2.55
N LYS A 227 5.19 -11.92 1.90
CA LYS A 227 6.56 -11.37 2.03
C LYS A 227 6.62 -9.91 1.60
N LEU A 228 5.91 -9.51 0.54
CA LEU A 228 5.81 -8.10 0.11
C LEU A 228 5.28 -7.20 1.23
N HIS A 229 4.42 -7.75 2.10
CA HIS A 229 3.77 -7.06 3.21
C HIS A 229 4.45 -7.29 4.58
N GLY A 230 5.51 -8.10 4.63
CA GLY A 230 6.32 -8.31 5.83
C GLY A 230 5.97 -9.56 6.64
N ASP A 231 4.70 -9.94 6.76
CA ASP A 231 4.24 -11.14 7.50
C ASP A 231 2.75 -11.48 7.22
N TYR A 232 2.33 -12.65 7.70
CA TYR A 232 0.95 -13.15 7.52
C TYR A 232 -0.09 -12.35 8.31
N LYS A 233 0.27 -11.66 9.39
CA LYS A 233 -0.68 -10.81 10.13
C LYS A 233 -1.00 -9.53 9.34
N SER A 234 -0.02 -8.97 8.64
CA SER A 234 -0.18 -7.75 7.85
C SER A 234 -1.07 -7.85 6.61
N VAL A 235 -1.35 -9.08 6.16
CA VAL A 235 -2.30 -9.34 5.06
C VAL A 235 -3.71 -9.68 5.54
N GLU A 236 -3.97 -9.71 6.85
CA GLU A 236 -5.32 -9.88 7.39
C GLU A 236 -6.16 -8.62 7.22
N GLY A 237 -7.39 -8.81 6.72
CA GLY A 237 -8.38 -7.74 6.53
C GLY A 237 -7.97 -6.70 5.48
N GLY A 238 -8.73 -6.61 4.38
CA GLY A 238 -8.46 -5.64 3.33
C GLY A 238 -9.60 -5.55 2.32
N PHE A 239 -9.39 -4.75 1.27
CA PHE A 239 -10.38 -4.56 0.21
C PHE A 239 -9.93 -5.25 -1.07
N THR A 240 -10.82 -6.05 -1.67
CA THR A 240 -10.49 -6.86 -2.85
C THR A 240 -9.90 -6.04 -3.97
N GLY A 241 -10.42 -4.83 -4.20
CA GLY A 241 -9.87 -3.92 -5.20
C GLY A 241 -8.40 -3.52 -4.97
N GLU A 242 -7.94 -3.37 -3.72
CA GLU A 242 -6.51 -3.12 -3.42
C GLU A 242 -5.64 -4.31 -3.86
N GLY A 243 -6.14 -5.53 -3.69
CA GLY A 243 -5.45 -6.73 -4.15
C GLY A 243 -5.39 -6.80 -5.67
N ILE A 244 -6.47 -6.41 -6.36
CA ILE A 244 -6.48 -6.35 -7.83
C ILE A 244 -5.52 -5.26 -8.32
N GLU A 245 -5.47 -4.09 -7.66
CA GLU A 245 -4.47 -3.06 -7.98
C GLU A 245 -3.04 -3.60 -7.84
N ASP A 246 -2.74 -4.32 -6.76
CA ASP A 246 -1.40 -4.86 -6.50
C ASP A 246 -1.01 -5.98 -7.48
N LEU A 247 -1.99 -6.66 -8.08
CA LEU A 247 -1.76 -7.69 -9.10
C LEU A 247 -1.68 -7.13 -10.53
N THR A 248 -2.27 -5.96 -10.79
CA THR A 248 -2.55 -5.51 -12.17
C THR A 248 -2.02 -4.11 -12.52
N GLY A 249 -1.78 -3.25 -11.53
CA GLY A 249 -1.59 -1.82 -11.77
C GLY A 249 -2.85 -1.09 -12.22
N GLY A 250 -4.03 -1.72 -12.07
CA GLY A 250 -5.33 -1.12 -12.29
C GLY A 250 -5.67 -0.04 -11.27
N VAL A 251 -6.89 0.51 -11.38
CA VAL A 251 -7.41 1.49 -10.43
C VAL A 251 -8.81 1.08 -9.99
N THR A 252 -8.99 0.97 -8.69
CA THR A 252 -10.27 0.60 -8.08
C THR A 252 -11.09 1.84 -7.70
N THR A 253 -12.39 1.77 -7.96
CA THR A 253 -13.40 2.60 -7.31
C THR A 253 -14.38 1.72 -6.56
N SER A 254 -14.72 2.09 -5.33
CA SER A 254 -15.77 1.41 -4.58
C SER A 254 -17.10 2.12 -4.74
N ILE A 255 -18.17 1.35 -4.90
CA ILE A 255 -19.52 1.82 -5.21
C ILE A 255 -20.50 1.11 -4.29
N ASN A 256 -21.26 1.86 -3.49
CA ASN A 256 -22.37 1.26 -2.76
C ASN A 256 -23.49 0.93 -3.74
N THR A 257 -24.09 -0.24 -3.61
CA THR A 257 -25.22 -0.66 -4.47
C THR A 257 -26.43 0.26 -4.33
N THR A 258 -26.58 0.92 -3.17
CA THR A 258 -27.62 1.93 -2.90
C THR A 258 -27.38 3.26 -3.61
N ASP A 259 -26.15 3.53 -4.04
CA ASP A 259 -25.77 4.79 -4.71
C ASP A 259 -25.86 4.69 -6.24
N ILE A 260 -26.23 3.51 -6.76
CA ILE A 260 -26.47 3.29 -8.19
C ILE A 260 -27.83 3.92 -8.58
N LEU A 261 -27.78 4.93 -9.44
CA LEU A 261 -28.98 5.66 -9.89
C LEU A 261 -29.86 4.84 -10.84
N ASP A 262 -29.24 4.09 -11.75
CA ASP A 262 -29.91 3.32 -12.80
C ASP A 262 -29.20 1.98 -12.95
N TYR A 263 -29.82 0.92 -12.44
CA TYR A 263 -29.28 -0.44 -12.46
C TYR A 263 -29.16 -0.99 -13.90
N ASP A 264 -30.07 -0.63 -14.81
CA ASP A 264 -30.03 -1.11 -16.19
C ASP A 264 -28.87 -0.48 -16.95
N ARG A 265 -28.67 0.82 -16.76
CA ARG A 265 -27.50 1.53 -17.29
C ARG A 265 -26.20 1.01 -16.65
N PHE A 266 -26.16 0.79 -15.33
CA PHE A 266 -24.98 0.25 -14.66
C PHE A 266 -24.59 -1.11 -15.23
N TRP A 267 -25.56 -2.00 -15.47
CA TRP A 267 -25.29 -3.26 -16.15
C TRP A 267 -24.68 -3.05 -17.54
N ALA A 268 -25.29 -2.17 -18.35
CA ALA A 268 -24.87 -1.94 -19.73
C ALA A 268 -23.50 -1.26 -19.85
N ASP A 269 -23.21 -0.28 -18.98
CA ASP A 269 -21.98 0.52 -19.04
C ASP A 269 -20.81 -0.12 -18.25
N GLU A 270 -21.12 -0.91 -17.21
CA GLU A 270 -20.12 -1.46 -16.28
C GLU A 270 -20.05 -2.99 -16.31
N PHE A 271 -21.06 -3.71 -15.82
CA PHE A 271 -20.97 -5.18 -15.71
C PHE A 271 -20.76 -5.88 -17.05
N SER A 272 -21.30 -5.34 -18.15
CA SER A 272 -21.07 -5.85 -19.51
C SER A 272 -19.59 -5.88 -19.92
N ARG A 273 -18.72 -5.13 -19.23
CA ARG A 273 -17.27 -5.04 -19.46
C ARG A 273 -16.44 -5.98 -18.58
N THR A 274 -17.09 -6.83 -17.79
CA THR A 274 -16.43 -7.83 -16.93
C THR A 274 -15.47 -8.67 -17.76
N ASN A 275 -14.20 -8.75 -17.33
CA ASN A 275 -13.08 -9.44 -18.00
C ASN A 275 -12.70 -8.90 -19.39
N VAL A 276 -13.27 -7.78 -19.83
CA VAL A 276 -12.85 -7.08 -21.06
C VAL A 276 -11.74 -6.09 -20.71
N ASP A 277 -12.07 -5.14 -19.85
CA ASP A 277 -11.15 -4.12 -19.34
C ASP A 277 -11.46 -3.71 -17.89
N THR A 278 -12.40 -4.41 -17.27
CA THR A 278 -12.86 -4.12 -15.92
C THR A 278 -13.05 -5.42 -15.16
N LEU A 279 -12.51 -5.46 -13.94
CA LEU A 279 -12.72 -6.54 -12.99
C LEU A 279 -13.64 -6.05 -11.87
N PHE A 280 -14.45 -6.98 -11.36
CA PHE A 280 -15.42 -6.67 -10.32
C PHE A 280 -15.28 -7.65 -9.16
N SER A 281 -15.43 -7.11 -7.97
CA SER A 281 -15.62 -7.87 -6.73
C SER A 281 -16.71 -7.20 -5.90
N ALA A 282 -17.24 -7.93 -4.94
CA ALA A 282 -18.33 -7.43 -4.12
C ALA A 282 -18.23 -7.93 -2.68
N SER A 283 -18.91 -7.24 -1.80
CA SER A 283 -18.95 -7.55 -0.37
C SER A 283 -20.27 -7.10 0.24
N ILE A 284 -20.56 -7.64 1.42
CA ILE A 284 -21.82 -7.45 2.13
C ILE A 284 -21.53 -6.89 3.52
N PHE A 285 -21.95 -5.65 3.78
CA PHE A 285 -21.79 -4.95 5.04
C PHE A 285 -23.17 -4.55 5.58
N LYS A 286 -23.78 -5.41 6.41
CA LYS A 286 -25.04 -5.10 7.10
C LYS A 286 -24.75 -4.63 8.53
N LYS A 287 -25.54 -3.68 9.05
CA LYS A 287 -25.32 -2.97 10.34
C LYS A 287 -24.98 -3.86 11.55
N TYR A 288 -25.53 -5.08 11.61
CA TYR A 288 -25.36 -6.01 12.73
C TYR A 288 -24.50 -7.23 12.38
N SER A 289 -23.77 -7.19 11.27
CA SER A 289 -22.87 -8.27 10.87
C SER A 289 -21.61 -8.21 11.73
N SER A 290 -21.17 -9.37 12.21
CA SER A 290 -19.80 -9.53 12.69
C SER A 290 -18.88 -9.87 11.51
N MET A 291 -17.58 -9.94 11.78
CA MET A 291 -16.61 -10.48 10.83
C MET A 291 -17.05 -11.87 10.39
N GLU A 292 -17.08 -12.10 9.07
CA GLU A 292 -17.39 -13.38 8.42
C GLU A 292 -18.68 -14.07 8.94
N SER A 293 -19.73 -13.29 9.28
CA SER A 293 -20.99 -13.86 9.77
C SER A 293 -21.82 -14.45 8.64
N MET A 294 -22.22 -15.72 8.75
CA MET A 294 -23.05 -16.40 7.76
C MET A 294 -24.53 -16.01 7.87
N SER A 295 -25.13 -15.69 6.73
CA SER A 295 -26.56 -15.36 6.57
C SER A 295 -27.39 -16.61 6.27
N SER A 296 -28.70 -16.54 6.51
CA SER A 296 -29.64 -17.62 6.20
C SER A 296 -29.75 -17.95 4.71
N ASN A 297 -29.36 -17.03 3.83
CA ASN A 297 -29.32 -17.22 2.38
C ASN A 297 -27.99 -17.82 1.87
N GLY A 298 -27.12 -18.25 2.79
CA GLY A 298 -25.82 -18.89 2.49
C GLY A 298 -24.66 -17.91 2.29
N LEU A 299 -24.95 -16.63 2.06
CA LEU A 299 -23.92 -15.60 1.91
C LEU A 299 -23.26 -15.26 3.26
N VAL A 300 -21.97 -15.00 3.21
CA VAL A 300 -21.13 -14.52 4.31
C VAL A 300 -21.01 -13.00 4.26
N HIS A 301 -21.29 -12.32 5.37
CA HIS A 301 -21.10 -10.88 5.50
C HIS A 301 -19.68 -10.52 5.96
N THR A 302 -19.27 -9.28 5.72
CA THR A 302 -17.93 -8.77 6.04
C THR A 302 -16.84 -9.65 5.40
N HIS A 303 -17.11 -10.08 4.16
CA HIS A 303 -16.32 -11.05 3.41
C HIS A 303 -16.25 -10.65 1.93
N ALA A 304 -15.15 -11.02 1.28
CA ALA A 304 -14.87 -10.69 -0.11
C ALA A 304 -15.39 -11.76 -1.08
N TYR A 305 -16.08 -11.34 -2.14
CA TYR A 305 -16.49 -12.18 -3.26
C TYR A 305 -15.92 -11.66 -4.57
N SER A 306 -15.60 -12.59 -5.47
CA SER A 306 -15.18 -12.27 -6.84
C SER A 306 -16.38 -12.33 -7.77
N ILE A 307 -16.48 -11.42 -8.74
CA ILE A 307 -17.45 -11.54 -9.83
C ILE A 307 -16.68 -12.05 -11.05
N LEU A 308 -16.82 -13.35 -11.31
CA LEU A 308 -16.05 -14.05 -12.33
C LEU A 308 -16.61 -13.83 -13.74
N LYS A 309 -17.93 -13.69 -13.88
CA LYS A 309 -18.60 -13.46 -15.17
C LYS A 309 -19.85 -12.62 -15.00
N ALA A 310 -20.16 -11.81 -15.99
CA ALA A 310 -21.45 -11.15 -16.16
C ALA A 310 -21.99 -11.47 -17.55
N VAL A 311 -23.15 -12.12 -17.64
CA VAL A 311 -23.73 -12.57 -18.92
C VAL A 311 -25.22 -12.28 -18.98
N GLN A 312 -25.72 -12.05 -20.19
CA GLN A 312 -27.15 -11.97 -20.45
C GLN A 312 -27.57 -13.10 -21.40
N VAL A 313 -28.44 -13.97 -20.91
CA VAL A 313 -28.90 -15.16 -21.64
C VAL A 313 -30.43 -15.17 -21.63
N ASN A 314 -31.03 -15.30 -22.82
CA ASN A 314 -32.49 -15.28 -23.02
C ASN A 314 -33.21 -14.09 -22.34
N GLY A 315 -32.57 -12.92 -22.32
CA GLY A 315 -33.12 -11.70 -21.70
C GLY A 315 -32.94 -11.60 -20.19
N VAL A 316 -32.31 -12.58 -19.53
CA VAL A 316 -32.03 -12.58 -18.09
C VAL A 316 -30.55 -12.31 -17.85
N ARG A 317 -30.25 -11.46 -16.85
CA ARG A 317 -28.89 -11.04 -16.48
C ARG A 317 -28.38 -11.86 -15.31
N PHE A 318 -27.18 -12.39 -15.45
CA PHE A 318 -26.57 -13.29 -14.47
C PHE A 318 -25.15 -12.86 -14.13
N LEU A 319 -24.81 -12.99 -12.85
CA LEU A 319 -23.46 -12.91 -12.34
C LEU A 319 -23.01 -14.29 -11.87
N LEU A 320 -21.81 -14.71 -12.27
CA LEU A 320 -21.12 -15.83 -11.65
C LEU A 320 -20.23 -15.26 -10.55
N ILE A 321 -20.54 -15.59 -9.30
CA ILE A 321 -19.90 -15.04 -8.12
C ILE A 321 -19.15 -16.16 -7.41
N ARG A 322 -17.98 -15.86 -6.83
CA ARG A 322 -17.17 -16.84 -6.12
C ARG A 322 -16.80 -16.39 -4.72
N ASN A 323 -17.05 -17.27 -3.76
CA ASN A 323 -16.50 -17.23 -2.41
C ASN A 323 -15.07 -17.82 -2.43
N PRO A 324 -14.02 -17.06 -2.03
CA PRO A 324 -12.63 -17.53 -2.04
C PRO A 324 -12.33 -18.65 -1.04
N TRP A 325 -13.25 -18.98 -0.13
CA TRP A 325 -13.16 -20.19 0.70
C TRP A 325 -13.26 -21.47 -0.11
N GLY A 326 -13.83 -21.39 -1.31
CA GLY A 326 -14.11 -22.54 -2.17
C GLY A 326 -15.19 -23.45 -1.60
N GLN A 327 -16.11 -22.86 -0.82
CA GLN A 327 -17.32 -23.44 -0.22
C GLN A 327 -18.23 -22.30 0.26
N HIS A 328 -19.42 -22.63 0.74
CA HIS A 328 -20.44 -21.71 1.25
C HIS A 328 -20.98 -20.75 0.18
N GLU A 329 -22.06 -21.20 -0.46
CA GLU A 329 -22.68 -20.58 -1.62
C GLU A 329 -24.08 -20.03 -1.33
N TRP A 330 -24.55 -19.19 -2.25
CA TRP A 330 -25.94 -18.74 -2.32
C TRP A 330 -26.91 -19.91 -2.37
N ASN A 331 -27.95 -19.90 -1.53
CA ASN A 331 -28.97 -20.97 -1.48
C ASN A 331 -30.35 -20.55 -2.04
N GLY A 332 -30.43 -19.38 -2.69
CA GLY A 332 -31.66 -18.89 -3.31
C GLY A 332 -31.83 -19.35 -4.76
N ARG A 333 -32.48 -18.52 -5.58
CA ARG A 333 -32.71 -18.84 -7.01
C ARG A 333 -31.38 -18.99 -7.75
N TRP A 334 -31.27 -20.02 -8.58
CA TRP A 334 -30.05 -20.39 -9.34
C TRP A 334 -28.88 -20.91 -8.49
N SER A 335 -29.12 -21.22 -7.21
CA SER A 335 -28.23 -22.08 -6.44
C SER A 335 -28.13 -23.50 -7.02
N ASP A 336 -27.16 -24.28 -6.58
CA ASP A 336 -26.98 -25.67 -7.00
C ASP A 336 -28.22 -26.57 -6.83
N GLY A 337 -29.03 -26.32 -5.81
CA GLY A 337 -30.27 -27.07 -5.56
C GLY A 337 -31.50 -26.51 -6.28
N SER A 338 -31.35 -25.46 -7.07
CA SER A 338 -32.47 -24.65 -7.55
C SER A 338 -33.26 -25.33 -8.66
N LYS A 339 -34.60 -25.25 -8.58
CA LYS A 339 -35.53 -25.82 -9.57
C LYS A 339 -35.50 -25.12 -10.93
N GLU A 340 -34.85 -23.97 -11.00
CA GLU A 340 -34.66 -23.11 -12.17
C GLU A 340 -33.72 -23.76 -13.20
N TRP A 341 -32.85 -24.67 -12.75
CA TRP A 341 -31.93 -25.40 -13.63
C TRP A 341 -32.68 -26.38 -14.53
N THR A 342 -32.52 -26.16 -15.84
CA THR A 342 -32.96 -27.06 -16.91
C THR A 342 -31.74 -27.44 -17.76
N PRO A 343 -31.79 -28.53 -18.55
CA PRO A 343 -30.69 -28.89 -19.44
C PRO A 343 -30.23 -27.74 -20.35
N GLU A 344 -31.17 -26.93 -20.83
CA GLU A 344 -30.91 -25.77 -21.67
C GLU A 344 -30.13 -24.68 -20.91
N TRP A 345 -30.54 -24.38 -19.68
CA TRP A 345 -29.88 -23.38 -18.83
C TRP A 345 -28.51 -23.85 -18.32
N MET A 346 -28.37 -25.13 -17.96
CA MET A 346 -27.08 -25.71 -17.56
C MET A 346 -26.06 -25.61 -18.69
N ALA A 347 -26.47 -25.91 -19.93
CA ALA A 347 -25.60 -25.76 -21.10
C ALA A 347 -25.28 -24.30 -21.42
N ALA A 348 -26.24 -23.38 -21.28
CA ALA A 348 -26.05 -21.98 -21.61
C ALA A 348 -25.15 -21.23 -20.61
N LEU A 349 -25.16 -21.63 -19.34
CA LEU A 349 -24.36 -21.03 -18.27
C LEU A 349 -23.14 -21.87 -17.86
N ASP A 350 -22.92 -23.03 -18.51
CA ASP A 350 -21.86 -23.99 -18.15
C ASP A 350 -21.84 -24.29 -16.63
N HIS A 351 -23.02 -24.49 -16.05
CA HIS A 351 -23.17 -24.72 -14.62
C HIS A 351 -22.78 -26.15 -14.23
N LYS A 352 -22.04 -26.28 -13.14
CA LYS A 352 -21.65 -27.55 -12.52
C LYS A 352 -22.12 -27.52 -11.07
N PHE A 353 -22.67 -28.64 -10.60
CA PHE A 353 -23.09 -28.80 -9.22
C PHE A 353 -21.89 -29.18 -8.34
N GLY A 354 -21.80 -28.57 -7.16
CA GLY A 354 -20.84 -28.84 -6.09
C GLY A 354 -20.63 -27.59 -5.24
N ASP A 355 -20.45 -27.77 -3.93
CA ASP A 355 -20.05 -26.69 -3.01
C ASP A 355 -18.56 -26.38 -3.23
N ASP A 356 -18.28 -25.67 -4.32
CA ASP A 356 -16.94 -25.25 -4.74
C ASP A 356 -16.70 -23.76 -4.54
N GLY A 357 -17.71 -23.04 -4.02
CA GLY A 357 -17.72 -21.62 -3.74
C GLY A 357 -18.24 -20.76 -4.88
N ALA A 358 -18.45 -21.29 -6.10
CA ALA A 358 -18.93 -20.53 -7.24
C ALA A 358 -20.42 -20.77 -7.52
N PHE A 359 -21.20 -19.69 -7.59
CA PHE A 359 -22.65 -19.78 -7.80
C PHE A 359 -23.14 -18.73 -8.80
N TRP A 360 -24.21 -19.09 -9.52
CA TRP A 360 -24.93 -18.16 -10.38
C TRP A 360 -26.00 -17.42 -9.58
N MET A 361 -26.14 -16.13 -9.85
CA MET A 361 -27.14 -15.26 -9.22
C MET A 361 -27.73 -14.32 -10.28
N GLN A 362 -29.04 -14.05 -10.21
CA GLN A 362 -29.64 -13.01 -11.05
C GLN A 362 -29.18 -11.63 -10.59
N TYR A 363 -29.01 -10.71 -11.54
CA TYR A 363 -28.55 -9.36 -11.21
C TYR A 363 -29.45 -8.65 -10.20
N GLU A 364 -30.76 -8.91 -10.25
CA GLU A 364 -31.73 -8.35 -9.31
C GLU A 364 -31.50 -8.85 -7.87
N ASP A 365 -31.25 -10.15 -7.70
CA ASP A 365 -30.94 -10.73 -6.37
C ASP A 365 -29.59 -10.19 -5.85
N PHE A 366 -28.62 -9.95 -6.74
CA PHE A 366 -27.34 -9.37 -6.39
C PHE A 366 -27.49 -7.95 -5.83
N VAL A 367 -28.29 -7.10 -6.48
CA VAL A 367 -28.54 -5.72 -6.03
C VAL A 367 -29.24 -5.70 -4.67
N ASP A 368 -30.12 -6.66 -4.39
CA ASP A 368 -30.84 -6.77 -3.12
C ASP A 368 -29.95 -7.24 -1.95
N GLU A 369 -28.91 -8.05 -2.22
CA GLU A 369 -28.11 -8.70 -1.18
C GLU A 369 -26.73 -8.06 -0.96
N PHE A 370 -26.03 -7.69 -2.03
CA PHE A 370 -24.70 -7.09 -1.97
C PHE A 370 -24.78 -5.59 -1.69
N THR A 371 -23.86 -5.07 -0.89
CA THR A 371 -23.89 -3.67 -0.43
C THR A 371 -22.82 -2.82 -1.08
N GLN A 372 -21.70 -3.43 -1.46
CA GLN A 372 -20.54 -2.72 -2.01
C GLN A 372 -19.97 -3.50 -3.19
N ILE A 373 -19.61 -2.76 -4.24
CA ILE A 373 -18.97 -3.25 -5.46
C ILE A 373 -17.63 -2.52 -5.59
N ASP A 374 -16.55 -3.29 -5.73
CA ASP A 374 -15.26 -2.77 -6.15
C ASP A 374 -15.15 -2.97 -7.66
N ARG A 375 -15.06 -1.85 -8.39
CA ARG A 375 -14.83 -1.81 -9.83
C ARG A 375 -13.37 -1.46 -10.09
N THR A 376 -12.61 -2.36 -10.68
CA THR A 376 -11.20 -2.12 -11.04
C THR A 376 -11.03 -1.95 -12.54
N ARG A 377 -10.62 -0.76 -12.98
CA ARG A 377 -10.26 -0.48 -14.39
C ARG A 377 -8.86 -1.01 -14.67
N LEU A 378 -8.73 -1.75 -15.76
CA LEU A 378 -7.45 -2.25 -16.25
C LEU A 378 -6.92 -1.35 -17.38
N TYR A 379 -5.60 -1.15 -17.39
CA TYR A 379 -4.94 -0.27 -18.34
C TYR A 379 -4.03 -1.08 -19.27
N ASP A 380 -4.20 -0.90 -20.58
CA ASP A 380 -3.34 -1.49 -21.60
C ASP A 380 -2.05 -0.68 -21.84
N ALA A 381 -1.19 -1.19 -22.71
CA ALA A 381 0.11 -0.59 -23.06
C ALA A 381 0.03 0.80 -23.73
N SER A 382 -1.17 1.27 -24.10
CA SER A 382 -1.34 2.62 -24.65
C SER A 382 -1.69 3.67 -23.61
N TRP A 383 -1.78 3.29 -22.33
CA TRP A 383 -1.90 4.20 -21.19
C TRP A 383 -0.54 4.46 -20.54
N TYR A 384 -0.38 5.69 -20.06
CA TYR A 384 0.78 6.19 -19.33
C TYR A 384 0.34 6.66 -17.95
N VAL A 385 1.21 6.48 -16.96
CA VAL A 385 0.90 6.79 -15.57
C VAL A 385 2.02 7.64 -14.98
N ASN A 386 1.77 8.94 -14.90
CA ASN A 386 2.70 9.87 -14.27
C ASN A 386 2.27 10.13 -12.83
N GLN A 387 3.24 10.34 -11.95
CA GLN A 387 2.94 10.47 -10.53
C GLN A 387 3.94 11.37 -9.82
N GLU A 388 3.49 11.93 -8.71
CA GLU A 388 4.34 12.60 -7.74
C GLU A 388 3.85 12.33 -6.32
N TRP A 389 4.77 12.20 -5.38
CA TRP A 389 4.49 11.88 -3.98
C TRP A 389 5.10 12.93 -3.06
N MET A 390 4.44 13.19 -1.92
CA MET A 390 4.93 14.10 -0.89
C MET A 390 4.53 13.63 0.51
N GLU A 391 5.29 14.04 1.52
CA GLU A 391 4.86 14.01 2.90
C GLU A 391 3.88 15.15 3.16
N PHE A 392 2.76 14.78 3.76
CA PHE A 392 1.69 15.70 4.10
C PHE A 392 1.41 15.64 5.60
N HIS A 393 1.46 16.82 6.23
CA HIS A 393 1.13 16.95 7.64
C HIS A 393 -0.35 17.28 7.80
N SER A 394 -1.13 16.29 8.26
CA SER A 394 -2.57 16.46 8.45
C SER A 394 -2.89 17.44 9.58
N SER A 395 -3.84 18.36 9.34
CA SER A 395 -4.32 19.31 10.35
C SER A 395 -5.59 18.83 11.05
N TRP A 396 -5.82 19.29 12.27
CA TRP A 396 -7.12 19.23 12.92
C TRP A 396 -7.65 20.63 13.26
N PRO A 397 -8.86 21.02 12.84
CA PRO A 397 -9.70 20.30 11.88
C PRO A 397 -9.02 20.18 10.50
N SER A 398 -9.41 19.17 9.73
CA SER A 398 -8.92 18.98 8.36
C SER A 398 -9.34 20.16 7.47
N LYS A 399 -8.41 20.62 6.63
CA LYS A 399 -8.62 21.73 5.69
C LYS A 399 -8.25 21.28 4.28
N TRP A 400 -8.81 21.97 3.28
CA TRP A 400 -8.37 21.83 1.89
C TRP A 400 -7.03 22.55 1.73
N SER A 401 -6.07 21.85 1.15
CA SER A 401 -4.83 22.43 0.61
C SER A 401 -5.02 22.65 -0.87
N GLU A 402 -5.11 23.91 -1.27
CA GLU A 402 -5.34 24.30 -2.66
C GLU A 402 -4.08 24.14 -3.51
N GLY A 403 -4.23 23.55 -4.71
CA GLY A 403 -3.15 23.39 -5.68
C GLY A 403 -1.98 22.55 -5.16
N LEU A 404 -2.23 21.62 -4.22
CA LEU A 404 -1.18 20.82 -3.60
C LEU A 404 -0.42 19.98 -4.64
N PHE A 405 -1.13 19.50 -5.66
CA PHE A 405 -0.52 18.93 -6.85
C PHE A 405 -1.06 19.64 -8.10
N THR A 406 -0.27 19.62 -9.16
CA THR A 406 -0.67 20.08 -10.48
C THR A 406 -0.34 19.02 -11.53
N PHE A 407 -1.13 18.98 -12.60
CA PHE A 407 -0.79 18.18 -13.77
C PHE A 407 -1.10 18.92 -15.08
N GLU A 408 -0.30 18.64 -16.11
CA GLU A 408 -0.45 19.22 -17.43
C GLU A 408 -0.72 18.12 -18.46
N LEU A 409 -1.71 18.34 -19.31
CA LEU A 409 -2.02 17.51 -20.46
C LEU A 409 -1.71 18.28 -21.75
N THR A 410 -0.87 17.68 -22.59
CA THR A 410 -0.55 18.21 -23.93
C THR A 410 -1.59 17.82 -24.97
N LYS A 411 -2.42 16.82 -24.68
CA LYS A 411 -3.49 16.31 -25.56
C LYS A 411 -4.76 16.04 -24.77
N ALA A 412 -5.89 16.29 -25.42
CA ALA A 412 -7.19 15.88 -24.90
C ALA A 412 -7.37 14.36 -24.96
N GLY A 413 -8.13 13.81 -24.03
CA GLY A 413 -8.50 12.40 -24.02
C GLY A 413 -8.98 11.91 -22.65
N PRO A 414 -9.16 10.59 -22.48
CA PRO A 414 -9.61 10.03 -21.22
C PRO A 414 -8.50 10.08 -20.17
N VAL A 415 -8.88 10.38 -18.93
CA VAL A 415 -7.97 10.55 -17.80
C VAL A 415 -8.56 9.93 -16.54
N ASN A 416 -7.74 9.26 -15.75
CA ASN A 416 -8.07 8.92 -14.37
C ASN A 416 -7.08 9.58 -13.41
N VAL A 417 -7.58 10.48 -12.57
CA VAL A 417 -6.82 11.16 -11.52
C VAL A 417 -6.96 10.36 -10.24
N VAL A 418 -5.86 9.88 -9.69
CA VAL A 418 -5.85 8.99 -8.52
C VAL A 418 -5.05 9.62 -7.40
N LEU A 419 -5.69 9.90 -6.26
CA LEU A 419 -5.01 10.30 -5.04
C LEU A 419 -4.84 9.06 -4.15
N ALA A 420 -3.62 8.77 -3.72
CA ALA A 420 -3.29 7.60 -2.93
C ALA A 420 -2.45 7.98 -1.70
N LYS A 421 -2.50 7.14 -0.67
CA LYS A 421 -1.51 7.10 0.40
C LYS A 421 -0.64 5.84 0.25
N VAL A 422 0.59 5.89 0.77
CA VAL A 422 1.45 4.70 0.79
C VAL A 422 0.79 3.57 1.55
N ASP A 423 1.08 2.33 1.16
CA ASP A 423 0.56 1.18 1.87
C ASP A 423 1.21 1.02 3.25
N GLU A 424 0.42 1.16 4.31
CA GLU A 424 0.88 1.11 5.70
C GLU A 424 1.13 -0.33 6.20
N ARG A 425 0.64 -1.35 5.49
CA ARG A 425 0.78 -2.75 5.89
C ARG A 425 2.23 -3.20 5.97
N VAL A 426 3.07 -2.68 5.07
CA VAL A 426 4.50 -3.04 5.01
C VAL A 426 5.29 -2.52 6.22
N PHE A 427 4.69 -1.61 7.01
CA PHE A 427 5.25 -1.11 8.25
C PHE A 427 4.24 -1.17 9.42
N GLN A 428 3.38 -2.20 9.45
CA GLN A 428 2.39 -2.37 10.50
C GLN A 428 3.06 -2.37 11.89
N GLY A 429 2.49 -1.54 12.77
CA GLY A 429 3.03 -1.16 14.08
C GLY A 429 3.56 0.27 14.11
N LEU A 430 4.03 0.82 12.98
CA LEU A 430 4.61 2.18 12.90
C LEU A 430 3.74 3.19 12.14
N GLN A 431 2.53 2.81 11.71
CA GLN A 431 1.60 3.72 11.03
C GLN A 431 1.08 4.87 11.91
N GLY A 432 1.21 4.73 13.23
CA GLY A 432 0.77 5.73 14.20
C GLY A 432 -0.73 5.70 14.54
N PRO A 433 -1.23 6.73 15.24
CA PRO A 433 -2.49 6.67 15.98
C PRO A 433 -3.74 7.04 15.14
N PHE A 434 -3.58 7.22 13.83
CA PHE A 434 -4.64 7.74 12.96
C PHE A 434 -4.86 6.88 11.72
N HIS A 435 -6.12 6.74 11.32
CA HIS A 435 -6.49 6.41 9.95
C HIS A 435 -6.72 7.68 9.14
N TYR A 436 -6.33 7.65 7.87
CA TYR A 436 -6.38 8.80 6.97
C TYR A 436 -7.37 8.57 5.83
N GLY A 437 -8.42 9.39 5.77
CA GLY A 437 -9.35 9.48 4.65
C GLY A 437 -8.90 10.52 3.64
N LEU A 438 -9.11 10.23 2.36
CA LEU A 438 -8.65 11.05 1.26
C LEU A 438 -9.82 11.77 0.60
N ARG A 439 -9.58 13.02 0.22
CA ARG A 439 -10.50 13.84 -0.57
C ARG A 439 -9.71 14.65 -1.59
N MET A 440 -10.25 14.72 -2.79
CA MET A 440 -9.64 15.36 -3.94
C MET A 440 -10.68 16.21 -4.67
N ALA A 441 -10.29 17.40 -5.11
CA ALA A 441 -11.04 18.19 -6.08
C ALA A 441 -10.10 18.68 -7.18
N VAL A 442 -10.53 18.56 -8.44
CA VAL A 442 -9.74 18.90 -9.62
C VAL A 442 -10.30 20.15 -10.27
N TYR A 443 -9.41 21.08 -10.63
CA TYR A 443 -9.76 22.34 -11.27
C TYR A 443 -8.89 22.56 -12.51
N CYS A 444 -9.49 23.06 -13.58
CA CYS A 444 -8.76 23.53 -14.76
C CYS A 444 -8.30 24.96 -14.54
N HIS A 445 -7.07 25.29 -14.92
CA HIS A 445 -6.63 26.67 -15.07
C HIS A 445 -7.19 27.26 -16.35
N ASP A 446 -7.90 28.37 -16.22
CA ASP A 446 -8.42 29.19 -17.31
C ASP A 446 -7.91 30.63 -17.14
N GLU A 447 -7.27 31.17 -18.17
CA GLU A 447 -6.65 32.51 -18.11
C GLU A 447 -7.64 33.64 -17.77
N LEU A 448 -8.92 33.47 -18.10
CA LEU A 448 -9.97 34.48 -17.91
C LEU A 448 -10.81 34.24 -16.65
N LYS A 449 -10.98 32.98 -16.26
CA LYS A 449 -11.88 32.57 -15.17
C LYS A 449 -11.14 32.11 -13.90
N GLY A 450 -9.83 31.98 -13.94
CA GLY A 450 -9.03 31.39 -12.87
C GLY A 450 -9.27 29.88 -12.79
N ARG A 451 -9.64 29.39 -11.60
CA ARG A 451 -9.82 27.95 -11.34
C ARG A 451 -11.26 27.52 -11.68
N VAL A 452 -11.43 26.65 -12.67
CA VAL A 452 -12.74 26.11 -13.08
C VAL A 452 -12.88 24.68 -12.58
N PHE A 453 -13.90 24.42 -11.76
CA PHE A 453 -14.14 23.09 -11.19
C PHE A 453 -14.41 22.03 -12.26
N VAL A 454 -13.72 20.89 -12.17
CA VAL A 454 -13.86 19.74 -13.07
C VAL A 454 -14.63 18.61 -12.39
N GLY A 455 -14.23 18.24 -11.18
CA GLY A 455 -14.81 17.12 -10.46
C GLY A 455 -14.15 16.90 -9.11
N HIS A 456 -14.74 16.05 -8.28
CA HIS A 456 -14.18 15.69 -6.97
C HIS A 456 -14.39 14.20 -6.70
N SER A 457 -13.53 13.64 -5.85
CA SER A 457 -13.66 12.28 -5.33
C SER A 457 -13.37 12.32 -3.83
N VAL A 458 -14.14 11.56 -3.06
CA VAL A 458 -14.05 11.54 -1.60
C VAL A 458 -14.27 10.12 -1.11
N GLU A 459 -13.44 9.67 -0.17
CA GLU A 459 -13.59 8.36 0.47
C GLU A 459 -13.40 8.49 1.98
N ARG A 460 -13.87 7.47 2.70
CA ARG A 460 -13.68 7.36 4.14
C ARG A 460 -12.25 6.93 4.49
N ALA A 461 -11.94 6.88 5.78
CA ALA A 461 -10.58 6.66 6.30
C ALA A 461 -9.99 5.27 6.04
N PHE A 462 -10.71 4.37 5.37
CA PHE A 462 -10.35 2.97 5.24
C PHE A 462 -9.78 2.60 3.85
N GLY A 463 -9.76 3.53 2.88
CA GLY A 463 -9.23 3.25 1.53
C GLY A 463 -7.79 3.73 1.34
N ARG A 464 -6.97 2.94 0.63
CA ARG A 464 -5.61 3.35 0.21
C ARG A 464 -5.59 4.40 -0.90
N SER A 465 -6.63 4.46 -1.74
CA SER A 465 -6.73 5.46 -2.80
C SER A 465 -8.16 5.81 -3.18
N ILE A 466 -8.30 6.96 -3.82
CA ILE A 466 -9.52 7.44 -4.47
C ILE A 466 -9.23 7.79 -5.92
N SER A 467 -10.24 7.69 -6.78
CA SER A 467 -10.07 8.03 -8.18
C SER A 467 -11.21 8.91 -8.71
N LEU A 468 -10.88 9.71 -9.72
CA LEU A 468 -11.80 10.52 -10.51
C LEU A 468 -11.56 10.19 -11.99
N GLU A 469 -12.45 9.35 -12.53
CA GLU A 469 -12.43 8.94 -13.92
C GLU A 469 -13.18 9.95 -14.80
N LEU A 470 -12.49 10.46 -15.82
CA LEU A 470 -12.99 11.45 -16.77
C LEU A 470 -12.89 10.87 -18.18
N ALA A 471 -14.04 10.67 -18.81
CA ALA A 471 -14.10 10.06 -20.15
C ALA A 471 -13.40 10.92 -21.23
N GLU A 472 -13.39 12.24 -21.05
CA GLU A 472 -12.71 13.18 -21.91
C GLU A 472 -12.32 14.41 -21.09
N LEU A 473 -11.04 14.77 -21.10
CA LEU A 473 -10.49 15.98 -20.49
C LEU A 473 -9.67 16.72 -21.56
N SER A 474 -9.80 18.05 -21.62
CA SER A 474 -9.08 18.86 -22.61
C SER A 474 -7.58 18.94 -22.30
N ALA A 475 -6.78 19.31 -23.29
CA ALA A 475 -5.40 19.72 -23.03
C ALA A 475 -5.39 20.99 -22.17
N GLY A 476 -4.48 21.08 -21.20
CA GLY A 476 -4.44 22.19 -20.25
C GLY A 476 -3.70 21.85 -18.96
N VAL A 477 -3.66 22.82 -18.05
CA VAL A 477 -3.06 22.69 -16.72
C VAL A 477 -4.18 22.57 -15.68
N TYR A 478 -3.99 21.68 -14.73
CA TYR A 478 -4.98 21.35 -13.72
C TYR A 478 -4.38 21.39 -12.33
N ASP A 479 -5.13 21.95 -11.38
CA ASP A 479 -4.86 21.86 -9.94
C ASP A 479 -5.59 20.67 -9.34
N VAL A 480 -4.95 20.05 -8.35
CA VAL A 480 -5.53 19.04 -7.49
C VAL A 480 -5.50 19.55 -6.05
N ASP A 481 -6.67 19.91 -5.55
CA ASP A 481 -6.88 20.24 -4.14
C ASP A 481 -7.03 18.96 -3.35
N VAL A 482 -6.38 18.90 -2.20
CA VAL A 482 -6.37 17.72 -1.34
C VAL A 482 -6.82 18.08 0.06
N MET A 483 -7.63 17.20 0.65
CA MET A 483 -7.92 17.22 2.09
C MET A 483 -7.69 15.82 2.65
N VAL A 484 -6.86 15.74 3.69
CA VAL A 484 -6.65 14.51 4.46
C VAL A 484 -7.42 14.58 5.76
N VAL A 485 -8.33 13.63 5.96
CA VAL A 485 -9.17 13.51 7.16
C VAL A 485 -8.59 12.47 8.08
N ARG A 486 -8.10 12.87 9.26
CA ARG A 486 -7.59 11.91 10.25
C ARG A 486 -8.67 11.49 11.24
N THR A 487 -8.71 10.19 11.56
CA THR A 487 -9.60 9.60 12.58
C THR A 487 -8.75 8.81 13.57
N ALA A 488 -8.86 9.10 14.87
CA ALA A 488 -8.10 8.41 15.90
C ALA A 488 -8.50 6.92 15.97
N THR A 489 -7.50 6.05 16.07
CA THR A 489 -7.69 4.59 16.14
C THR A 489 -7.56 4.05 17.56
N GLY A 490 -6.89 4.80 18.44
CA GLY A 490 -6.46 4.32 19.76
C GLY A 490 -5.15 3.52 19.73
N ALA A 491 -4.50 3.40 18.57
CA ALA A 491 -3.15 2.84 18.48
C ALA A 491 -2.11 3.83 19.05
N ASP A 492 -0.97 3.29 19.46
CA ASP A 492 0.17 4.08 19.94
C ASP A 492 0.88 4.82 18.80
N SER A 493 1.67 5.85 19.15
CA SER A 493 2.58 6.47 18.18
C SER A 493 3.74 5.54 17.80
N ALA A 494 4.36 5.79 16.66
CA ALA A 494 5.52 5.03 16.20
C ALA A 494 6.66 5.06 17.25
N GLU A 495 6.90 6.20 17.87
CA GLU A 495 7.89 6.41 18.92
C GLU A 495 7.58 5.58 20.17
N THR A 496 6.31 5.53 20.57
CA THR A 496 5.86 4.74 21.72
C THR A 496 6.04 3.25 21.43
N VAL A 497 5.68 2.80 20.22
CA VAL A 497 5.89 1.41 19.79
C VAL A 497 7.38 1.06 19.77
N ILE A 498 8.23 1.92 19.22
CA ILE A 498 9.68 1.75 19.22
C ILE A 498 10.24 1.64 20.65
N GLY A 499 9.77 2.48 21.57
CA GLY A 499 10.16 2.46 22.98
C GLY A 499 9.73 1.21 23.75
N THR A 500 8.60 0.60 23.37
CA THR A 500 8.01 -0.52 24.10
C THR A 500 8.39 -1.89 23.51
N VAL A 501 8.42 -2.01 22.18
CA VAL A 501 8.66 -3.26 21.45
C VAL A 501 10.12 -3.42 21.05
N GLY A 502 10.89 -2.33 20.96
CA GLY A 502 12.27 -2.37 20.47
C GLY A 502 13.22 -3.28 21.25
N ALA A 503 12.97 -3.50 22.54
CA ALA A 503 13.78 -4.40 23.36
C ALA A 503 13.40 -5.88 23.23
N THR A 504 12.16 -6.20 22.80
CA THR A 504 11.66 -7.58 22.75
C THR A 504 11.78 -8.22 21.36
N ASN A 505 11.74 -7.43 20.29
CA ASN A 505 11.92 -7.91 18.92
C ASN A 505 12.75 -6.95 18.04
N PRO A 506 14.08 -6.86 18.26
CA PRO A 506 14.93 -5.87 17.58
C PRO A 506 15.09 -6.12 16.08
N ASP A 507 15.14 -7.38 15.63
CA ASP A 507 15.34 -7.72 14.21
C ASP A 507 14.09 -7.39 13.38
N LYS A 508 12.89 -7.74 13.89
CA LYS A 508 11.63 -7.33 13.25
C LYS A 508 11.47 -5.82 13.24
N LEU A 509 11.82 -5.14 14.34
CA LEU A 509 11.76 -3.67 14.39
C LEU A 509 12.68 -3.05 13.32
N LEU A 510 13.92 -3.53 13.20
CA LEU A 510 14.86 -3.06 12.18
C LEU A 510 14.28 -3.21 10.77
N HIS A 511 13.70 -4.37 10.45
CA HIS A 511 13.06 -4.61 9.16
C HIS A 511 11.91 -3.63 8.90
N ILE A 512 11.01 -3.45 9.87
CA ILE A 512 9.84 -2.58 9.75
C ILE A 512 10.24 -1.10 9.66
N CYS A 513 11.27 -0.67 10.38
CA CYS A 513 11.86 0.66 10.26
C CYS A 513 12.42 0.93 8.86
N HIS A 514 13.09 -0.06 8.24
CA HIS A 514 13.55 0.07 6.85
C HIS A 514 12.37 0.25 5.88
N GLN A 515 11.28 -0.51 6.04
CA GLN A 515 10.08 -0.36 5.21
C GLN A 515 9.40 1.01 5.42
N PHE A 516 9.34 1.49 6.66
CA PHE A 516 8.83 2.82 6.98
C PHE A 516 9.65 3.93 6.30
N ASN A 517 10.98 3.88 6.39
CA ASN A 517 11.83 4.86 5.71
C ASN A 517 11.69 4.76 4.18
N ALA A 518 11.61 3.54 3.63
CA ALA A 518 11.45 3.34 2.19
C ALA A 518 10.12 3.90 1.66
N SER A 519 9.03 3.83 2.44
CA SER A 519 7.76 4.42 2.06
C SER A 519 7.83 5.96 2.05
N ARG A 520 8.52 6.56 3.03
CA ARG A 520 8.76 8.02 3.10
C ARG A 520 9.71 8.53 2.02
N ALA A 521 10.72 7.76 1.63
CA ALA A 521 11.68 8.14 0.61
C ALA A 521 11.05 8.38 -0.78
N LYS A 522 9.79 7.97 -0.99
CA LYS A 522 9.03 8.30 -2.21
C LYS A 522 8.65 9.78 -2.28
N ALA A 523 8.51 10.46 -1.14
CA ALA A 523 8.12 11.85 -1.08
C ALA A 523 9.23 12.80 -1.56
N VAL A 524 8.87 13.77 -2.40
CA VAL A 524 9.85 14.76 -2.93
C VAL A 524 10.35 15.76 -1.88
N ASN A 525 9.57 15.96 -0.82
CA ASN A 525 9.85 16.86 0.30
C ASN A 525 10.27 16.11 1.57
N VAL A 526 10.69 14.84 1.45
CA VAL A 526 11.21 14.08 2.60
C VAL A 526 12.46 14.76 3.15
N ASP A 527 12.54 14.90 4.47
CA ASP A 527 13.75 15.35 5.14
C ASP A 527 14.83 14.26 5.01
N PRO A 528 15.93 14.50 4.27
CA PRO A 528 16.96 13.49 4.05
C PRO A 528 17.77 13.16 5.32
N SER A 529 17.65 13.97 6.37
CA SER A 529 18.29 13.72 7.66
C SER A 529 17.47 12.86 8.61
N PHE A 530 16.18 12.68 8.33
CA PHE A 530 15.31 11.84 9.15
C PHE A 530 15.61 10.36 8.91
N ASP A 531 15.86 9.62 9.98
CA ASP A 531 15.87 8.16 9.99
C ASP A 531 15.13 7.65 11.24
N ILE A 532 14.04 6.88 11.06
CA ILE A 532 13.31 6.32 12.21
C ILE A 532 14.18 5.34 13.03
N LEU A 533 15.25 4.79 12.43
CA LEU A 533 16.20 3.94 13.12
C LEU A 533 17.00 4.69 14.18
N ASP A 534 17.19 6.00 14.04
CA ASP A 534 17.86 6.77 15.09
C ASP A 534 17.03 6.78 16.37
N LYS A 535 15.70 6.88 16.25
CA LYS A 535 14.77 6.72 17.39
C LYS A 535 14.80 5.30 17.95
N ALA A 536 14.93 4.28 17.10
CA ALA A 536 15.03 2.88 17.54
C ALA A 536 16.35 2.57 18.24
N ARG A 537 17.46 3.18 17.83
CA ARG A 537 18.75 3.02 18.49
C ARG A 537 18.70 3.53 19.91
N GLU A 538 18.10 4.70 20.14
CA GLU A 538 17.97 5.29 21.48
C GLU A 538 17.32 4.35 22.50
N THR A 539 16.48 3.41 22.07
CA THR A 539 15.77 2.47 22.96
C THR A 539 16.50 1.14 23.15
N GLN A 540 17.54 0.86 22.36
CA GLN A 540 18.25 -0.42 22.32
C GLN A 540 19.71 -0.35 22.82
N LEU A 541 20.23 0.85 23.10
CA LEU A 541 21.59 1.03 23.60
C LEU A 541 21.76 0.42 25.00
N THR A 542 22.87 -0.29 25.19
CA THR A 542 23.32 -0.74 26.52
C THR A 542 23.75 0.45 27.38
N GLY A 543 23.80 0.27 28.71
CA GLY A 543 24.27 1.32 29.62
C GLY A 543 25.71 1.81 29.34
N TYR A 544 26.54 0.98 28.70
CA TYR A 544 27.86 1.39 28.21
C TYR A 544 27.75 2.32 27.00
N GLU A 545 26.90 1.99 26.04
CA GLU A 545 26.75 2.77 24.81
C GLU A 545 26.07 4.11 25.07
N HIS A 546 25.07 4.17 25.97
CA HIS A 546 24.53 5.43 26.47
C HIS A 546 25.60 6.33 27.10
N ALA A 547 26.53 5.76 27.88
CA ALA A 547 27.61 6.53 28.49
C ALA A 547 28.59 7.07 27.44
N VAL A 548 28.92 6.28 26.41
CA VAL A 548 29.78 6.71 25.29
C VAL A 548 29.12 7.83 24.50
N GLU A 549 27.84 7.70 24.18
CA GLU A 549 27.09 8.69 23.40
C GLU A 549 26.88 9.99 24.18
N THR A 550 26.61 9.90 25.48
CA THR A 550 26.52 11.07 26.36
C THR A 550 27.84 11.84 26.38
N VAL A 551 28.97 11.14 26.49
CA VAL A 551 30.30 11.76 26.44
C VAL A 551 30.58 12.38 25.06
N ALA A 552 30.11 11.76 23.98
CA ALA A 552 30.24 12.31 22.62
C ALA A 552 29.38 13.59 22.45
N LYS A 553 28.11 13.56 22.86
CA LYS A 553 27.18 14.70 22.86
C LYS A 553 27.73 15.85 23.71
N GLN A 554 28.28 15.58 24.89
CA GLN A 554 28.95 16.57 25.74
C GLN A 554 30.18 17.20 25.07
N LYS A 555 30.98 16.42 24.34
CA LYS A 555 32.15 16.94 23.60
C LYS A 555 31.74 17.84 22.43
N VAL A 556 30.68 17.48 21.71
CA VAL A 556 30.15 18.30 20.61
C VAL A 556 29.57 19.60 21.14
N ALA A 557 28.74 19.55 22.18
CA ALA A 557 28.18 20.73 22.83
C ALA A 557 29.28 21.65 23.38
N ALA A 558 30.32 21.09 24.01
CA ALA A 558 31.47 21.84 24.48
C ALA A 558 32.25 22.49 23.32
N ALA A 559 32.41 21.81 22.18
CA ALA A 559 33.07 22.37 21.00
C ALA A 559 32.25 23.48 20.33
N GLN A 560 30.93 23.35 20.29
CA GLN A 560 30.02 24.38 19.76
C GLN A 560 30.01 25.64 20.64
N LEU A 561 29.91 25.46 21.97
CA LEU A 561 30.04 26.57 22.93
C LEU A 561 31.40 27.29 22.79
N LEU A 562 32.48 26.53 22.59
CA LEU A 562 33.80 27.10 22.38
C LEU A 562 33.85 27.90 21.08
N ALA A 563 33.31 27.35 19.98
CA ALA A 563 33.24 28.04 18.68
C ALA A 563 32.43 29.34 18.74
N SER A 564 31.23 29.31 19.34
CA SER A 564 30.40 30.51 19.52
C SER A 564 31.06 31.54 20.44
N SER A 565 31.81 31.10 21.46
CA SER A 565 32.59 32.00 22.32
C SER A 565 33.78 32.65 21.59
N MET A 566 34.38 31.93 20.63
CA MET A 566 35.48 32.44 19.81
C MET A 566 34.96 33.44 18.76
N GLU A 567 33.81 33.19 18.13
CA GLU A 567 33.13 34.15 17.24
C GLU A 567 32.72 35.42 17.99
N ALA A 568 32.14 35.29 19.20
CA ALA A 568 31.78 36.44 20.04
C ALA A 568 33.00 37.24 20.52
N ALA A 569 34.15 36.59 20.73
CA ALA A 569 35.40 37.27 21.07
C ALA A 569 36.06 37.97 19.87
N GLU A 570 35.82 37.48 18.65
CA GLU A 570 36.29 38.11 17.40
C GLU A 570 35.47 39.37 17.05
N GLU A 571 34.18 39.40 17.39
CA GLU A 571 33.31 40.59 17.21
C GLU A 571 33.51 41.69 18.27
N ALA A 572 34.10 41.36 19.43
CA ALA A 572 34.19 42.28 20.57
C ALA A 572 35.47 43.13 20.65
N ASN A 573 36.26 43.26 19.58
CA ASN A 573 37.53 44.00 19.61
C ASN A 573 37.47 45.39 18.93
N PRO A 574 37.13 46.48 19.65
CA PRO A 574 37.55 47.82 19.30
C PRO A 574 38.78 48.26 20.12
N GLU A 575 39.82 48.70 19.43
CA GLU A 575 40.98 49.40 20.00
C GLU A 575 40.55 50.67 20.77
N VAL A 576 40.91 50.84 22.06
CA VAL A 576 41.16 52.17 22.66
C VAL A 576 42.17 52.09 23.84
N GLU A 577 43.07 53.09 23.86
CA GLU A 577 44.13 53.42 24.81
C GLU A 577 43.71 53.78 26.26
N PRO A 578 44.65 53.89 27.23
CA PRO A 578 44.35 53.94 28.66
C PRO A 578 44.56 55.33 29.31
N GLU A 579 43.60 55.76 30.12
CA GLU A 579 43.73 56.74 31.21
C GLU A 579 42.54 56.51 32.18
N ALA A 580 42.51 56.87 33.47
CA ALA A 580 43.45 56.98 34.57
C ALA A 580 42.60 57.35 35.81
N THR A 581 42.94 56.78 36.98
CA THR A 581 42.70 57.29 38.35
C THR A 581 41.32 57.25 39.05
N ALA A 582 41.33 56.52 40.17
CA ALA A 582 41.04 56.92 41.56
C ALA A 582 39.60 56.86 42.14
N ASP A 583 39.46 55.87 43.04
CA ASP A 583 39.01 55.90 44.45
C ASP A 583 37.61 56.38 44.91
N ASP A 584 37.09 55.51 45.78
CA ASP A 584 36.33 55.70 47.02
C ASP A 584 34.79 55.83 47.06
N ASP A 585 34.22 54.81 47.71
CA ASP A 585 33.32 54.81 48.86
C ASP A 585 31.81 55.17 48.76
N ASP A 586 31.06 54.17 49.24
CA ASP A 586 30.01 54.20 50.27
C ASP A 586 28.50 54.33 49.95
N ALA A 587 27.79 53.52 50.74
CA ALA A 587 26.46 53.69 51.35
C ALA A 587 25.16 53.54 50.51
N ALA A 588 24.57 52.36 50.68
CA ALA A 588 23.23 52.10 51.27
C ALA A 588 22.05 53.07 51.01
N LYS A 589 20.97 52.55 50.39
CA LYS A 589 19.62 52.30 50.98
C LYS A 589 18.47 52.37 49.96
N ASP A 590 17.64 51.33 50.04
CA ASP A 590 16.18 51.27 50.07
C ASP A 590 15.29 52.02 49.04
N ASP A 591 14.37 51.19 48.53
CA ASP A 591 12.93 51.40 48.32
C ASP A 591 12.36 51.78 46.95
N ASP A 592 11.31 50.99 46.65
CA ASP A 592 10.10 51.24 45.87
C ASP A 592 10.11 51.11 44.34
N ALA A 593 9.71 49.90 43.92
CA ALA A 593 8.55 49.60 43.06
C ALA A 593 8.10 50.65 42.03
N ALA A 594 8.22 50.28 40.74
CA ALA A 594 7.10 50.20 39.78
C ALA A 594 7.60 49.95 38.35
N GLY A 595 6.84 49.16 37.59
CA GLY A 595 6.69 49.37 36.15
C GLY A 595 7.48 48.43 35.23
N ASP A 596 6.70 47.70 34.43
CA ASP A 596 7.01 47.24 33.07
C ASP A 596 7.95 46.03 32.91
N GLN A 597 7.36 44.84 33.06
CA GLN A 597 7.81 43.67 32.30
C GLN A 597 7.13 43.71 30.92
N GLU A 598 7.83 44.24 29.94
CA GLU A 598 7.56 44.00 28.53
C GLU A 598 7.69 42.49 28.26
N GLN A 599 6.57 41.90 27.85
CA GLN A 599 6.53 40.59 27.22
C GLN A 599 7.36 40.66 25.93
N VAL A 600 8.58 40.13 25.96
CA VAL A 600 9.20 39.61 24.74
C VAL A 600 8.63 38.21 24.56
N ALA A 601 7.68 38.10 23.64
CA ALA A 601 7.21 36.82 23.15
C ALA A 601 8.38 36.15 22.41
N ASP A 602 8.95 35.11 23.02
CA ASP A 602 9.69 34.08 22.28
C ASP A 602 8.66 33.35 21.41
N GLU A 603 8.49 33.80 20.18
CA GLU A 603 7.88 33.03 19.10
C GLU A 603 8.91 32.04 18.55
N ASP A 604 9.30 31.06 19.37
CA ASP A 604 9.94 29.81 18.91
C ASP A 604 9.74 28.71 19.97
N ALA A 605 8.50 28.59 20.45
CA ALA A 605 8.08 27.37 21.12
C ALA A 605 8.00 26.26 20.05
N THR A 606 9.12 25.56 19.83
CA THR A 606 9.12 24.23 19.22
C THR A 606 8.03 23.43 19.93
N ILE A 607 6.94 23.12 19.22
CA ILE A 607 5.89 22.27 19.75
C ILE A 607 6.58 20.93 20.04
N GLU A 608 6.80 20.62 21.32
CA GLU A 608 7.15 19.27 21.78
C GLU A 608 5.93 18.35 21.53
N GLY A 609 5.70 18.06 20.25
CA GLY A 609 4.77 17.08 19.76
C GLY A 609 5.54 15.96 19.09
N ASP A 610 4.99 14.76 19.12
CA ASP A 610 5.46 13.63 18.32
C ASP A 610 5.58 14.08 16.84
N ALA A 611 6.83 14.13 16.35
CA ALA A 611 7.18 14.63 15.02
C ALA A 611 6.59 13.80 13.87
N LEU A 612 6.11 12.59 14.13
CA LEU A 612 5.44 11.72 13.15
C LEU A 612 3.92 11.77 13.29
N SER A 613 3.39 12.37 14.36
CA SER A 613 1.96 12.40 14.63
C SER A 613 1.20 13.22 13.60
N GLY A 614 0.43 12.53 12.75
CA GLY A 614 -0.35 13.15 11.70
C GLY A 614 0.38 13.30 10.37
N VAL A 615 1.59 12.76 10.23
CA VAL A 615 2.32 12.65 8.96
C VAL A 615 1.76 11.49 8.15
N VAL A 616 1.54 11.72 6.86
CA VAL A 616 1.18 10.68 5.88
C VAL A 616 1.86 10.97 4.54
N VAL A 617 2.34 9.94 3.86
CA VAL A 617 2.87 10.07 2.50
C VAL A 617 1.73 9.88 1.52
N ILE A 618 1.43 10.91 0.74
CA ILE A 618 0.37 10.90 -0.27
C ILE A 618 0.94 11.20 -1.65
N GLY A 619 0.27 10.72 -2.70
CA GLY A 619 0.67 10.98 -4.07
C GLY A 619 -0.50 11.03 -5.03
N VAL A 620 -0.33 11.82 -6.09
CA VAL A 620 -1.27 11.87 -7.21
C VAL A 620 -0.67 11.10 -8.38
N ARG A 621 -1.48 10.20 -8.96
CA ARG A 621 -1.17 9.44 -10.17
C ARG A 621 -2.17 9.82 -11.26
N ILE A 622 -1.67 10.15 -12.45
CA ILE A 622 -2.46 10.52 -13.62
C ILE A 622 -2.33 9.42 -14.67
N TYR A 623 -3.39 8.65 -14.85
CA TYR A 623 -3.51 7.69 -15.93
C TYR A 623 -4.09 8.42 -17.14
N SER A 624 -3.36 8.48 -18.25
CA SER A 624 -3.84 9.12 -19.48
C SER A 624 -3.29 8.45 -20.75
N LYS A 625 -3.87 8.78 -21.91
CA LYS A 625 -3.29 8.43 -23.21
C LYS A 625 -2.19 9.40 -23.66
N ASP A 626 -1.88 10.42 -22.87
CA ASP A 626 -0.84 11.39 -23.16
C ASP A 626 0.49 10.98 -22.53
N SER A 627 1.43 10.52 -23.35
CA SER A 627 2.78 10.14 -22.92
C SER A 627 3.60 11.29 -22.35
N ASN A 628 3.18 12.54 -22.62
CA ASN A 628 3.88 13.75 -22.20
C ASN A 628 3.19 14.44 -21.03
N ALA A 629 2.16 13.81 -20.43
CA ALA A 629 1.53 14.37 -19.24
C ALA A 629 2.57 14.57 -18.14
N LEU A 630 2.53 15.72 -17.46
CA LEU A 630 3.43 16.05 -16.36
C LEU A 630 2.63 16.14 -15.07
N VAL A 631 3.23 15.73 -13.96
CA VAL A 631 2.65 15.81 -12.62
C VAL A 631 3.70 16.42 -11.70
N SER A 632 3.29 17.34 -10.84
CA SER A 632 4.17 17.96 -9.85
C SER A 632 3.45 18.18 -8.54
N ALA A 633 4.17 17.99 -7.43
CA ALA A 633 3.76 18.43 -6.11
C ALA A 633 4.25 19.87 -5.87
N VAL A 634 3.42 20.69 -5.24
CA VAL A 634 3.76 22.06 -4.86
C VAL A 634 4.30 22.03 -3.43
N ILE A 635 5.62 22.14 -3.31
CA ILE A 635 6.31 22.19 -2.01
C ILE A 635 6.22 23.64 -1.50
N ALA A 636 5.67 23.79 -0.30
CA ALA A 636 5.50 25.09 0.37
C ALA A 636 6.80 25.59 1.01
#